data_AF-A0A2K1XRW5-F1
#
_entry.id   AF-A0A2K1XRW5-F1
#
_cell.length_a   1.000
_cell.length_b   1.000
_cell.length_c   1.000
_cell.angle_alpha   90.00
_cell.angle_beta   90.00
_cell.angle_gamma   90.00
#
_symmetry.space_group_name_H-M   'P 1'
#
loop_
_entity.id
_entity.type
_entity.pdbx_description
1 polymer ?
#
loop_
_entity_poly.entity_id
_entity_poly.type
_entity_poly.pdbx_seq_one_letter_code
_entity_poly.pdbx_strand_id
1 'polypeptide(L)'
;MDNNYGSSYPYNNPYPYPHQPPPPPSYGYPPSDPYYSPQPYPYGPYPPYGAYQYPPPPSAYTATPPHSITHSGSVDYSHQKPSAPYPTSHSGPLDYSHHLQPSPHPTTDSGPLGFNRLHSGPLTYSSPSSPYAEYPPAPHVSNSILQNNGSFHNYPYVQSQSSQYPSPDSISQAPSRDDSFSDHHRQDSSSSLGIGSSSSNPDKVDAAVIGTSSAYPPLDDLVSNMHLNDRNNHPTAPASPPAPSVPPVPDSPQSYQGSSFGYGPPREFYGFPNDSFSSNWEENYASKVDSSGHYPGSAYAHTSSFNGSKHGQGMEIVPVSGGKGSLRVLLLHGNLDICVYDAKNLPNMDMFHKTLGDMFNKYTGIVSSKIEGQAFTKITSDPYVSISVADAVIGRTFVISNSENPVWMQQFYVPVAHRAAEVHFVVKDNDVVGSQLIGVVAIPVEHICSGERIEGVYPILNNNGKQCKPGAALRISIQYIPMEQLSVYRHGVGAGPDYHGVPGTYFPLRKGGTVTLYQDAHVPDGRLPNVQLDDGVPYLHGKCWQDIFDAIRQARRLIYITGWSVWHKVTLVRDGGQHSGVTLGDLLRSKSQEGVRVLLLVWDDPTSRSVLGYKTDGIMATHDEETRRFFKHSSVQVLLCPRNAGKKHSWVKQREVGTIYTHHQKTVIVDADAGNNRRKIIAFVGGLDLCDGRYDTPDHPLFRTLQNVHKDDYHNPTFTGSVANCPREPWHDLHSRIDGPAAYDVLTNFEERWMKAAKPKGLKKLKTSYDDALLRIDRIPDIIGVFETPVSEDDPEAWHVQIFRSIDSNSVKDFPKDPKDATKKNLVCGKNVLIDMSIHTAYVMAIRAAQHFIYIENQYFIGSSYNWSSYKDLGANNLIPMEIALKIANKIRAHERFAAYIVVPMWPEGVPTGAATQRILFWQHKTMQMMYETIYKALVEVGLEEAFSPQDFLNFFCLGNRESVDGFNSSCMPSPPSSHTPQALSRKSRRFMIYVHSKGMIVDDEYVILGSANINQRSMEGTRDTEIAMGAYQPQHTWARKQSNPLGQIHGYRMSLWAEHTGVIEDCFTKPESLECVRRIKAMGEMNWKQFASEEISEMTGHLLKYPVEVDRKGKVRPIPGSETFPDVGGNIIGSFLAIQENLTI
;
A
#
# COMPACT_ATOMS: atom_id res chain seq x y z
N MET A 1 23.91 -16.29 -59.82
CA MET A 1 25.13 -15.54 -59.46
C MET A 1 25.55 -15.99 -58.06
N ASP A 2 25.98 -17.23 -57.83
CA ASP A 2 27.16 -17.95 -58.36
C ASP A 2 28.34 -17.92 -57.38
N ASN A 3 28.83 -19.12 -57.07
CA ASN A 3 30.19 -19.49 -56.68
C ASN A 3 30.71 -19.23 -55.26
N ASN A 4 30.64 -20.31 -54.46
CA ASN A 4 31.81 -21.14 -54.09
C ASN A 4 33.20 -20.47 -54.03
N TYR A 5 33.91 -20.74 -52.94
CA TYR A 5 35.14 -21.56 -53.01
C TYR A 5 35.33 -22.36 -51.72
N GLY A 6 35.99 -23.51 -51.82
CA GLY A 6 36.40 -24.34 -50.68
C GLY A 6 37.77 -24.96 -50.95
N SER A 7 38.42 -25.49 -49.90
CA SER A 7 39.68 -26.23 -50.00
C SER A 7 39.80 -27.26 -48.88
N SER A 8 40.62 -28.30 -49.09
CA SER A 8 40.71 -29.51 -48.26
C SER A 8 42.06 -30.23 -48.45
N TYR A 9 42.24 -31.35 -47.71
CA TYR A 9 43.30 -32.40 -47.77
C TYR A 9 44.36 -32.43 -46.64
N PRO A 10 44.88 -33.64 -46.27
CA PRO A 10 44.84 -34.07 -44.85
C PRO A 10 46.10 -34.90 -44.41
N TYR A 11 45.88 -36.01 -43.67
CA TYR A 11 46.82 -37.05 -43.20
C TYR A 11 47.64 -36.70 -41.93
N ASN A 12 48.03 -37.64 -41.06
CA ASN A 12 47.79 -39.10 -41.03
C ASN A 12 47.65 -39.66 -39.59
N ASN A 13 47.23 -40.94 -39.44
CA ASN A 13 47.07 -41.63 -38.15
C ASN A 13 47.35 -43.16 -38.26
N PRO A 14 48.07 -43.80 -37.30
CA PRO A 14 48.16 -45.25 -37.20
C PRO A 14 47.67 -45.85 -35.85
N TYR A 15 46.59 -46.65 -35.95
CA TYR A 15 46.20 -47.91 -35.26
C TYR A 15 47.07 -48.57 -34.14
N PRO A 16 46.53 -49.53 -33.31
CA PRO A 16 45.16 -50.13 -33.31
C PRO A 16 44.44 -50.22 -31.94
N TYR A 17 43.18 -50.70 -31.96
CA TYR A 17 42.35 -51.11 -30.80
C TYR A 17 42.59 -52.57 -30.34
N PRO A 18 42.13 -52.95 -29.13
CA PRO A 18 41.00 -53.91 -29.05
C PRO A 18 39.83 -53.44 -28.14
N HIS A 19 38.80 -54.29 -27.97
CA HIS A 19 37.42 -53.93 -27.59
C HIS A 19 36.98 -54.17 -26.12
N GLN A 20 35.88 -53.48 -25.76
CA GLN A 20 34.85 -53.76 -24.73
C GLN A 20 35.16 -53.56 -23.21
N PRO A 21 34.29 -52.84 -22.47
CA PRO A 21 34.31 -52.75 -21.00
C PRO A 21 33.27 -53.66 -20.29
N PRO A 22 33.60 -54.23 -19.11
CA PRO A 22 32.66 -54.99 -18.26
C PRO A 22 31.95 -54.12 -17.17
N PRO A 23 30.87 -54.62 -16.53
CA PRO A 23 30.05 -53.88 -15.56
C PRO A 23 30.52 -53.98 -14.08
N PRO A 24 30.00 -53.14 -13.16
CA PRO A 24 30.32 -53.21 -11.72
C PRO A 24 29.57 -54.34 -10.97
N PRO A 25 30.23 -55.05 -10.03
CA PRO A 25 29.64 -56.11 -9.19
C PRO A 25 29.13 -55.61 -7.81
N SER A 26 28.66 -56.53 -6.96
CA SER A 26 27.89 -56.27 -5.73
C SER A 26 28.21 -57.25 -4.56
N TYR A 27 27.62 -57.01 -3.37
CA TYR A 27 27.52 -57.85 -2.14
C TYR A 27 28.67 -57.88 -1.08
N GLY A 28 28.37 -57.30 0.10
CA GLY A 28 28.39 -57.88 1.49
C GLY A 28 29.52 -58.73 2.13
N TYR A 29 29.95 -58.29 3.34
CA TYR A 29 30.24 -59.00 4.65
C TYR A 29 30.99 -60.37 4.73
N PRO A 30 31.62 -60.79 5.88
CA PRO A 30 31.95 -60.17 7.21
C PRO A 30 33.49 -60.33 7.54
N PRO A 31 34.07 -60.83 8.69
CA PRO A 31 33.74 -60.85 10.16
C PRO A 31 34.90 -60.54 11.20
N SER A 32 34.51 -60.31 12.47
CA SER A 32 35.10 -60.76 13.80
C SER A 32 36.60 -60.66 14.25
N ASP A 33 36.84 -59.84 15.30
CA ASP A 33 37.51 -60.14 16.62
C ASP A 33 39.00 -60.63 16.73
N PRO A 34 39.63 -60.88 17.93
CA PRO A 34 39.35 -60.49 19.35
C PRO A 34 40.58 -60.04 20.23
N TYR A 35 40.36 -59.63 21.52
CA TYR A 35 41.07 -60.06 22.79
C TYR A 35 41.23 -59.03 23.98
N TYR A 36 40.47 -59.27 25.07
CA TYR A 36 40.83 -59.26 26.53
C TYR A 36 40.96 -57.99 27.44
N SER A 37 40.79 -58.24 28.76
CA SER A 37 40.76 -57.30 29.92
C SER A 37 41.38 -57.97 31.18
N PRO A 38 41.49 -57.30 32.36
CA PRO A 38 40.48 -57.52 33.44
C PRO A 38 40.21 -56.32 34.41
N GLN A 39 39.36 -56.56 35.43
CA GLN A 39 38.77 -55.64 36.44
C GLN A 39 39.28 -55.93 37.88
N PRO A 40 38.96 -55.10 38.92
CA PRO A 40 37.87 -55.51 39.84
C PRO A 40 36.94 -54.40 40.44
N TYR A 41 35.80 -54.88 40.93
CA TYR A 41 34.54 -54.27 41.43
C TYR A 41 34.49 -54.01 42.98
N PRO A 42 33.35 -53.66 43.65
CA PRO A 42 31.90 -53.53 43.25
C PRO A 42 31.22 -52.19 43.67
N TYR A 43 29.90 -51.90 43.65
CA TYR A 43 28.59 -52.58 43.37
C TYR A 43 27.68 -51.56 42.58
N GLY A 44 26.37 -51.69 42.25
CA GLY A 44 25.28 -52.66 42.55
C GLY A 44 24.21 -52.11 43.55
N PRO A 45 22.89 -52.41 43.45
CA PRO A 45 22.17 -53.28 42.50
C PRO A 45 21.22 -52.54 41.49
N TYR A 46 20.48 -53.31 40.68
CA TYR A 46 19.96 -52.97 39.33
C TYR A 46 18.89 -54.03 38.85
N PRO A 47 18.25 -53.98 37.64
CA PRO A 47 18.21 -52.96 36.57
C PRO A 47 16.75 -52.59 36.04
N PRO A 48 16.17 -52.95 34.84
CA PRO A 48 15.21 -52.06 34.11
C PRO A 48 14.00 -52.74 33.36
N TYR A 49 13.47 -52.09 32.29
CA TYR A 49 12.80 -52.58 31.04
C TYR A 49 11.33 -52.18 30.74
N GLY A 50 11.07 -51.88 29.46
CA GLY A 50 9.73 -51.74 28.84
C GLY A 50 9.76 -50.93 27.52
N ALA A 51 9.15 -51.41 26.43
CA ALA A 51 9.12 -50.71 25.14
C ALA A 51 7.77 -50.89 24.39
N TYR A 52 7.05 -49.79 24.16
CA TYR A 52 5.74 -49.72 23.48
C TYR A 52 5.66 -48.39 22.69
N GLN A 53 5.42 -48.42 21.37
CA GLN A 53 4.12 -48.41 20.66
C GLN A 53 3.38 -47.05 20.69
N TYR A 54 2.85 -46.66 19.52
CA TYR A 54 2.08 -45.43 19.29
C TYR A 54 0.70 -45.46 19.98
N PRO A 55 0.23 -44.34 20.57
CA PRO A 55 -1.18 -44.15 20.92
C PRO A 55 -2.05 -43.79 19.68
N PRO A 56 -3.27 -44.34 19.55
CA PRO A 56 -4.27 -43.92 18.56
C PRO A 56 -5.04 -42.66 19.01
N PRO A 57 -5.79 -41.98 18.10
CA PRO A 57 -6.54 -40.77 18.44
C PRO A 57 -7.81 -41.05 19.26
N PRO A 58 -8.24 -40.13 20.14
CA PRO A 58 -9.48 -40.27 20.91
C PRO A 58 -10.71 -39.99 20.04
N SER A 59 -11.77 -40.77 20.25
CA SER A 59 -13.10 -40.59 19.65
C SER A 59 -14.19 -40.54 20.72
N ALA A 60 -15.34 -39.96 20.37
CA ALA A 60 -16.35 -39.50 21.32
C ALA A 60 -17.14 -40.60 22.06
N TYR A 61 -17.68 -40.25 23.23
CA TYR A 61 -18.76 -40.99 23.91
C TYR A 61 -19.82 -40.06 24.49
N THR A 62 -21.07 -40.52 24.44
CA THR A 62 -22.27 -39.90 25.00
C THR A 62 -22.90 -40.83 26.05
N ALA A 63 -23.39 -40.31 27.18
CA ALA A 63 -24.37 -40.99 28.04
C ALA A 63 -25.04 -40.02 29.04
N THR A 64 -26.25 -40.36 29.48
CA THR A 64 -26.99 -39.72 30.60
C THR A 64 -27.57 -40.82 31.53
N PRO A 65 -28.54 -40.52 32.43
CA PRO A 65 -28.39 -40.43 33.89
C PRO A 65 -28.73 -41.74 34.66
N PRO A 66 -28.68 -41.74 36.01
CA PRO A 66 -29.94 -41.75 36.78
C PRO A 66 -29.91 -40.95 38.13
N HIS A 67 -30.85 -41.22 39.04
CA HIS A 67 -31.31 -40.31 40.12
C HIS A 67 -30.96 -40.69 41.59
N SER A 68 -31.13 -39.68 42.47
CA SER A 68 -31.89 -39.68 43.76
C SER A 68 -31.27 -39.94 45.16
N ILE A 69 -31.23 -38.84 45.94
CA ILE A 69 -31.83 -38.62 47.30
C ILE A 69 -31.21 -39.28 48.56
N THR A 70 -30.66 -38.45 49.46
CA THR A 70 -31.16 -38.22 50.84
C THR A 70 -30.53 -36.96 51.48
N HIS A 71 -31.10 -36.42 52.57
CA HIS A 71 -30.86 -35.05 53.08
C HIS A 71 -30.14 -34.95 54.44
N SER A 72 -29.26 -33.94 54.61
CA SER A 72 -29.31 -32.90 55.67
C SER A 72 -28.06 -31.99 55.64
N GLY A 73 -28.10 -30.65 55.70
CA GLY A 73 -29.22 -29.72 55.58
C GLY A 73 -28.96 -28.33 56.19
N SER A 74 -28.82 -27.27 55.36
CA SER A 74 -28.91 -25.86 55.79
C SER A 74 -29.18 -24.88 54.62
N VAL A 75 -30.45 -24.86 54.19
CA VAL A 75 -31.28 -23.68 53.83
C VAL A 75 -30.64 -22.30 54.06
N ASP A 76 -30.82 -21.22 53.29
CA ASP A 76 -31.23 -20.87 51.89
C ASP A 76 -30.98 -19.32 51.79
N TYR A 77 -31.11 -18.55 50.70
CA TYR A 77 -31.90 -18.62 49.47
C TYR A 77 -31.16 -18.01 48.27
N SER A 78 -31.60 -18.37 47.06
CA SER A 78 -31.13 -17.79 45.80
C SER A 78 -32.28 -17.58 44.79
N HIS A 79 -31.95 -16.96 43.65
CA HIS A 79 -32.69 -16.91 42.37
C HIS A 79 -33.59 -15.70 42.02
N GLN A 80 -34.09 -15.71 40.78
CA GLN A 80 -34.35 -14.55 39.90
C GLN A 80 -35.76 -14.59 39.25
N LYS A 81 -36.13 -13.49 38.54
CA LYS A 81 -37.17 -13.39 37.47
C LYS A 81 -38.65 -13.49 37.97
N PRO A 82 -39.69 -13.17 37.16
CA PRO A 82 -39.73 -12.75 35.74
C PRO A 82 -40.62 -11.50 35.37
N SER A 83 -40.50 -11.08 34.10
CA SER A 83 -41.43 -10.36 33.17
C SER A 83 -42.77 -9.67 33.59
N ALA A 84 -42.91 -8.39 33.17
CA ALA A 84 -44.09 -7.71 32.54
C ALA A 84 -45.44 -7.56 33.33
N PRO A 85 -46.37 -6.59 33.01
CA PRO A 85 -46.47 -5.70 31.82
C PRO A 85 -46.76 -4.18 32.11
N TYR A 86 -47.05 -3.43 31.02
CA TYR A 86 -47.61 -2.05 30.91
C TYR A 86 -48.98 -1.84 31.65
N PRO A 87 -49.54 -0.60 31.88
CA PRO A 87 -49.50 0.58 30.97
C PRO A 87 -49.59 2.04 31.55
N THR A 88 -49.51 3.04 30.63
CA THR A 88 -50.07 4.44 30.72
C THR A 88 -49.53 5.41 31.82
N SER A 89 -49.52 6.75 31.68
CA SER A 89 -49.74 7.66 30.52
C SER A 89 -49.38 9.14 30.84
N HIS A 90 -49.06 9.92 29.79
CA HIS A 90 -49.23 11.38 29.65
C HIS A 90 -48.38 12.39 30.50
N SER A 91 -48.06 13.50 29.81
CA SER A 91 -47.98 14.90 30.29
C SER A 91 -47.07 15.30 31.46
N GLY A 92 -46.13 16.22 31.19
CA GLY A 92 -45.84 17.34 32.11
C GLY A 92 -46.84 18.50 31.89
N PRO A 93 -46.58 19.74 32.38
CA PRO A 93 -45.33 20.23 32.98
C PRO A 93 -45.53 21.07 34.27
N LEU A 94 -44.43 21.71 34.73
CA LEU A 94 -44.35 22.89 35.61
C LEU A 94 -44.83 22.80 37.09
N ASP A 95 -43.84 22.96 37.97
CA ASP A 95 -43.77 23.83 39.16
C ASP A 95 -44.97 24.00 40.12
N TYR A 96 -44.68 23.85 41.42
CA TYR A 96 -45.27 24.75 42.43
C TYR A 96 -44.32 25.09 43.59
N SER A 97 -44.27 26.39 43.87
CA SER A 97 -43.49 27.11 44.89
C SER A 97 -43.84 26.76 46.34
N HIS A 98 -43.05 27.25 47.32
CA HIS A 98 -43.49 28.40 48.15
C HIS A 98 -42.44 28.94 49.17
N HIS A 99 -42.36 30.29 49.24
CA HIS A 99 -42.02 31.13 50.41
C HIS A 99 -40.55 31.21 50.94
N LEU A 100 -40.00 32.37 51.35
CA LEU A 100 -40.53 33.75 51.54
C LEU A 100 -39.48 34.87 51.22
N GLN A 101 -39.83 35.79 50.32
CA GLN A 101 -39.82 37.30 50.36
C GLN A 101 -38.85 38.14 51.25
N PRO A 102 -38.69 39.49 51.03
CA PRO A 102 -39.55 40.42 50.24
C PRO A 102 -38.90 41.34 49.17
N SER A 103 -39.78 42.04 48.45
CA SER A 103 -39.60 42.98 47.31
C SER A 103 -39.28 44.45 47.77
N PRO A 104 -39.34 45.57 46.96
CA PRO A 104 -39.96 45.80 45.63
C PRO A 104 -39.34 46.80 44.58
N HIS A 105 -39.59 46.54 43.28
CA HIS A 105 -39.98 47.48 42.18
C HIS A 105 -39.02 48.63 41.68
N PRO A 106 -39.26 49.25 40.49
CA PRO A 106 -39.59 48.69 39.15
C PRO A 106 -38.91 49.43 37.95
N THR A 107 -39.35 49.16 36.70
CA THR A 107 -39.31 50.03 35.46
C THR A 107 -37.96 50.40 34.80
N THR A 108 -37.82 50.73 33.50
CA THR A 108 -38.42 50.29 32.19
C THR A 108 -37.58 50.86 31.02
N ASP A 109 -37.64 50.22 29.84
CA ASP A 109 -37.55 50.81 28.47
C ASP A 109 -36.28 51.44 27.87
N SER A 110 -36.29 51.42 26.52
CA SER A 110 -35.65 52.33 25.54
C SER A 110 -34.14 52.21 25.19
N GLY A 111 -33.87 52.21 23.87
CA GLY A 111 -32.78 52.96 23.23
C GLY A 111 -33.39 54.13 22.42
N PRO A 112 -32.79 54.66 21.34
CA PRO A 112 -31.48 54.38 20.72
C PRO A 112 -30.70 55.72 20.45
N LEU A 113 -29.99 55.82 19.29
CA LEU A 113 -29.34 57.03 18.69
C LEU A 113 -27.94 57.43 19.24
N GLY A 114 -27.13 58.15 18.43
CA GLY A 114 -25.79 58.61 18.82
C GLY A 114 -25.08 59.61 17.86
N PHE A 115 -24.68 59.15 16.66
CA PHE A 115 -23.99 59.91 15.59
C PHE A 115 -22.52 60.41 15.79
N ASN A 116 -21.74 60.30 14.69
CA ASN A 116 -20.55 61.11 14.31
C ASN A 116 -19.25 60.92 15.14
N ARG A 117 -18.03 61.08 14.58
CA ARG A 117 -17.62 61.73 13.31
C ARG A 117 -16.35 61.11 12.69
N LEU A 118 -16.04 61.57 11.46
CA LEU A 118 -14.80 61.43 10.67
C LEU A 118 -13.52 61.78 11.49
N HIS A 119 -12.26 61.44 11.12
CA HIS A 119 -11.68 61.24 9.78
C HIS A 119 -10.33 60.44 9.80
N SER A 120 -9.75 60.30 8.60
CA SER A 120 -8.43 59.76 8.17
C SER A 120 -7.18 59.89 9.08
N GLY A 121 -6.22 58.96 8.90
CA GLY A 121 -4.78 59.17 9.18
C GLY A 121 -4.07 60.02 8.10
N PRO A 122 -2.74 59.89 7.83
CA PRO A 122 -1.75 58.91 8.31
C PRO A 122 -0.41 59.54 8.82
N LEU A 123 0.63 58.71 9.06
CA LEU A 123 2.06 58.87 8.62
C LEU A 123 3.13 58.35 9.64
N THR A 124 4.03 57.48 9.12
CA THR A 124 5.49 57.33 9.39
C THR A 124 6.09 57.37 10.81
N TYR A 125 7.05 56.50 11.09
CA TYR A 125 8.49 56.90 11.20
C TYR A 125 9.46 55.71 11.07
N SER A 126 10.74 56.01 10.80
CA SER A 126 11.84 55.06 10.57
C SER A 126 12.77 54.87 11.78
N SER A 127 13.63 53.84 11.74
CA SER A 127 14.68 53.51 12.74
C SER A 127 15.68 54.66 12.98
N PRO A 128 16.42 54.69 14.11
CA PRO A 128 17.73 54.01 14.14
C PRO A 128 18.30 53.55 15.52
N SER A 129 19.44 52.82 15.45
CA SER A 129 20.57 52.78 16.41
C SER A 129 20.46 52.03 17.76
N SER A 130 21.64 51.59 18.25
CA SER A 130 21.91 50.85 19.50
C SER A 130 23.13 51.48 20.20
N PRO A 131 23.27 51.34 21.53
CA PRO A 131 24.59 51.08 22.10
C PRO A 131 24.65 50.04 23.27
N TYR A 132 25.90 49.71 23.63
CA TYR A 132 26.40 48.66 24.53
C TYR A 132 26.14 48.82 26.05
N ALA A 133 26.10 47.68 26.78
CA ALA A 133 26.79 47.40 28.06
C ALA A 133 26.53 45.91 28.46
N GLU A 134 27.46 44.97 28.25
CA GLU A 134 28.50 44.50 29.20
C GLU A 134 28.03 43.74 30.46
N TYR A 135 28.43 42.46 30.57
CA TYR A 135 28.51 41.64 31.79
C TYR A 135 29.76 40.71 31.71
N PRO A 136 30.35 40.29 32.86
CA PRO A 136 31.73 39.74 32.91
C PRO A 136 31.87 38.23 32.61
N PRO A 137 33.11 37.71 32.39
CA PRO A 137 33.35 36.41 31.75
C PRO A 137 33.35 35.20 32.69
N ALA A 138 33.17 34.01 32.10
CA ALA A 138 33.24 32.71 32.78
C ALA A 138 34.68 32.15 32.87
N PRO A 139 35.03 31.43 33.97
CA PRO A 139 36.25 30.63 34.06
C PRO A 139 36.02 29.19 33.54
N HIS A 140 37.01 28.63 32.82
CA HIS A 140 37.10 27.19 32.59
C HIS A 140 37.68 26.47 33.81
N VAL A 141 37.30 25.19 34.04
CA VAL A 141 38.24 24.03 34.18
C VAL A 141 37.50 22.73 34.56
N SER A 142 38.08 21.59 34.15
CA SER A 142 37.88 20.20 34.63
C SER A 142 36.55 19.47 34.37
N ASN A 143 36.65 18.38 33.60
CA ASN A 143 35.84 17.18 33.81
C ASN A 143 36.24 16.51 35.14
N SER A 144 35.27 16.01 35.90
CA SER A 144 35.48 14.88 36.81
C SER A 144 34.21 14.04 36.94
N ILE A 145 34.36 12.72 36.83
CA ILE A 145 33.34 11.70 37.12
C ILE A 145 33.74 11.06 38.47
N LEU A 146 32.78 10.39 39.11
CA LEU A 146 32.87 9.47 40.28
C LEU A 146 32.27 10.05 41.58
N GLN A 147 31.72 9.25 42.51
CA GLN A 147 30.88 8.03 42.46
C GLN A 147 30.62 7.61 43.93
N ASN A 148 29.53 6.87 44.18
CA ASN A 148 29.32 6.04 45.37
C ASN A 148 28.05 5.20 45.12
N ASN A 149 27.90 3.93 45.54
CA ASN A 149 28.79 2.97 46.21
C ASN A 149 28.19 1.56 45.96
N GLY A 150 28.85 0.39 45.99
CA GLY A 150 30.25 -0.01 46.23
C GLY A 150 30.51 -1.38 45.55
N SER A 151 31.43 -2.27 45.94
CA SER A 151 32.27 -2.37 47.16
C SER A 151 33.46 -3.34 46.97
N PHE A 152 34.69 -2.92 47.33
CA PHE A 152 35.87 -3.70 47.83
C PHE A 152 36.38 -5.00 47.10
N HIS A 153 37.68 -5.29 46.89
CA HIS A 153 38.90 -5.07 47.72
C HIS A 153 40.27 -5.01 46.95
N ASN A 154 41.18 -4.13 47.42
CA ASN A 154 42.66 -4.20 47.60
C ASN A 154 43.66 -4.84 46.58
N TYR A 155 44.49 -3.98 45.92
CA TYR A 155 45.96 -3.71 46.09
C TYR A 155 47.03 -4.85 46.29
N PRO A 156 48.38 -4.64 46.05
CA PRO A 156 49.12 -3.42 45.59
C PRO A 156 50.35 -3.54 44.60
N TYR A 157 50.74 -2.38 44.00
CA TYR A 157 52.10 -1.95 43.49
C TYR A 157 52.74 -2.69 42.27
N VAL A 158 53.58 -2.11 41.37
CA VAL A 158 54.66 -1.08 41.42
C VAL A 158 54.75 -0.18 40.13
N GLN A 159 55.35 1.02 40.26
CA GLN A 159 55.98 2.01 39.31
C GLN A 159 56.67 1.49 37.98
N SER A 160 57.02 2.26 36.91
CA SER A 160 57.11 3.73 36.60
C SER A 160 57.55 4.11 35.13
N GLN A 161 57.47 5.41 34.76
CA GLN A 161 58.35 6.23 33.86
C GLN A 161 58.22 6.28 32.28
N SER A 162 57.55 7.34 31.80
CA SER A 162 57.97 8.44 30.86
C SER A 162 59.12 8.33 29.81
N SER A 163 58.92 8.90 28.60
CA SER A 163 59.79 9.92 27.92
C SER A 163 59.21 10.46 26.57
N GLN A 164 59.87 11.42 25.89
CA GLN A 164 59.33 12.32 24.84
C GLN A 164 60.14 12.39 23.50
N TYR A 165 59.43 12.54 22.35
CA TYR A 165 59.77 13.29 21.07
C TYR A 165 61.16 13.13 20.37
N PRO A 166 61.45 13.70 19.15
CA PRO A 166 60.63 14.29 18.07
C PRO A 166 60.92 13.71 16.63
N SER A 167 60.43 14.37 15.57
CA SER A 167 60.68 14.10 14.12
C SER A 167 61.82 14.93 13.50
N PRO A 168 62.29 14.59 12.27
CA PRO A 168 62.98 15.52 11.35
C PRO A 168 62.46 15.55 9.88
N ASP A 169 62.97 16.47 9.05
CA ASP A 169 62.42 16.88 7.75
C ASP A 169 63.17 16.43 6.46
N SER A 170 62.39 16.30 5.37
CA SER A 170 62.59 16.69 3.93
C SER A 170 63.92 16.58 3.11
N ILE A 171 63.74 16.66 1.77
CA ILE A 171 64.69 16.94 0.65
C ILE A 171 65.41 15.75 -0.03
N SER A 172 65.07 15.50 -1.31
CA SER A 172 65.98 15.59 -2.48
C SER A 172 65.27 15.25 -3.81
N GLN A 173 65.91 15.54 -4.96
CA GLN A 173 65.33 15.50 -6.32
C GLN A 173 65.71 14.24 -7.10
N ALA A 174 64.93 13.92 -8.15
CA ALA A 174 65.28 12.94 -9.18
C ALA A 174 65.55 13.63 -10.54
N PRO A 175 66.57 13.20 -11.32
CA PRO A 175 66.92 13.80 -12.61
C PRO A 175 66.19 13.17 -13.80
N SER A 176 66.12 13.91 -14.91
CA SER A 176 65.64 13.43 -16.22
C SER A 176 66.73 12.68 -17.00
N ARG A 177 66.31 11.86 -17.97
CA ARG A 177 67.18 11.38 -19.06
C ARG A 177 66.35 10.98 -20.28
N ASP A 178 66.67 11.59 -21.42
CA ASP A 178 66.21 11.16 -22.75
C ASP A 178 67.23 10.18 -23.37
N ASP A 179 66.72 9.24 -24.18
CA ASP A 179 67.26 8.76 -25.47
C ASP A 179 66.44 7.51 -25.87
N SER A 180 65.63 7.48 -26.93
CA SER A 180 65.77 7.89 -28.35
C SER A 180 66.44 6.81 -29.23
N PHE A 181 65.66 6.19 -30.13
CA PHE A 181 66.08 5.75 -31.47
C PHE A 181 64.87 5.35 -32.34
N SER A 182 65.00 5.57 -33.65
CA SER A 182 63.97 5.45 -34.71
C SER A 182 63.91 4.01 -35.32
N ASP A 183 63.17 3.66 -36.39
CA ASP A 183 62.63 4.47 -37.50
C ASP A 183 61.54 3.73 -38.34
N HIS A 184 61.00 4.46 -39.33
CA HIS A 184 60.36 4.08 -40.60
C HIS A 184 58.83 4.13 -40.75
N HIS A 185 58.37 5.32 -41.21
CA HIS A 185 57.52 5.59 -42.39
C HIS A 185 56.15 4.85 -42.58
N ARG A 186 55.12 5.45 -43.22
CA ARG A 186 55.15 6.40 -44.34
C ARG A 186 53.80 7.15 -44.53
N GLN A 187 53.85 8.48 -44.76
CA GLN A 187 52.96 9.35 -45.59
C GLN A 187 51.41 9.24 -45.47
N ASP A 188 50.57 10.29 -45.51
CA ASP A 188 50.65 11.78 -45.52
C ASP A 188 49.25 12.28 -45.02
N SER A 189 48.79 13.55 -44.95
CA SER A 189 49.20 14.84 -45.53
C SER A 189 48.64 16.05 -44.72
N SER A 190 48.80 17.27 -45.25
CA SER A 190 48.27 18.57 -44.78
C SER A 190 46.83 18.86 -45.29
N SER A 191 46.10 19.96 -45.01
CA SER A 191 46.44 21.36 -44.63
C SER A 191 45.22 22.06 -43.96
N SER A 192 45.30 22.71 -42.79
CA SER A 192 45.61 24.16 -42.51
C SER A 192 44.73 25.19 -43.27
N LEU A 193 44.27 26.32 -42.71
CA LEU A 193 44.93 27.37 -41.91
C LEU A 193 43.99 28.07 -40.87
N GLY A 194 44.48 29.08 -40.13
CA GLY A 194 43.73 29.88 -39.12
C GLY A 194 44.08 31.40 -39.14
N ILE A 195 44.10 32.07 -37.96
CA ILE A 195 44.23 33.54 -37.71
C ILE A 195 42.86 34.27 -37.80
N GLY A 196 42.48 35.27 -36.98
CA GLY A 196 43.16 35.99 -35.87
C GLY A 196 42.23 36.95 -35.09
N SER A 197 42.78 37.83 -34.26
CA SER A 197 42.08 38.61 -33.20
C SER A 197 41.69 40.06 -33.52
N SER A 198 40.60 40.58 -32.94
CA SER A 198 40.49 41.95 -32.36
C SER A 198 39.11 42.21 -31.73
N SER A 199 38.86 43.40 -31.15
CA SER A 199 37.77 43.69 -30.22
C SER A 199 36.95 44.95 -30.53
N SER A 200 35.62 44.87 -30.49
CA SER A 200 34.72 46.03 -30.31
C SER A 200 33.29 45.62 -29.89
N ASN A 201 32.56 46.60 -29.36
CA ASN A 201 31.11 46.64 -29.07
C ASN A 201 30.62 48.03 -29.58
N PRO A 202 29.31 48.34 -29.75
CA PRO A 202 28.11 47.59 -29.32
C PRO A 202 26.99 47.45 -30.39
N ASP A 203 25.80 47.06 -29.92
CA ASP A 203 24.44 47.26 -30.48
C ASP A 203 23.92 46.43 -31.69
N LYS A 204 22.90 45.60 -31.37
CA LYS A 204 21.68 45.21 -32.13
C LYS A 204 21.75 44.83 -33.63
N VAL A 205 21.36 43.58 -33.94
CA VAL A 205 20.08 43.19 -34.61
C VAL A 205 19.80 41.71 -34.27
N ASP A 206 18.56 41.24 -34.45
CA ASP A 206 17.96 40.02 -33.89
C ASP A 206 18.31 38.64 -34.50
N ALA A 207 17.97 37.61 -33.71
CA ALA A 207 17.43 36.30 -34.08
C ALA A 207 18.24 35.33 -34.97
N ALA A 208 18.90 34.36 -34.30
CA ALA A 208 18.61 32.93 -34.48
C ALA A 208 19.33 32.05 -33.43
N VAL A 209 18.62 31.59 -32.39
CA VAL A 209 19.12 30.53 -31.48
C VAL A 209 18.24 29.30 -31.64
N ILE A 210 18.88 28.15 -31.90
CA ILE A 210 18.21 26.87 -32.09
C ILE A 210 17.66 26.40 -30.73
N GLY A 211 16.34 26.47 -30.56
CA GLY A 211 15.68 25.91 -29.39
C GLY A 211 15.79 24.39 -29.37
N THR A 212 16.37 23.83 -28.30
CA THR A 212 16.30 22.39 -28.03
C THR A 212 14.84 22.00 -27.80
N SER A 213 14.30 21.12 -28.64
CA SER A 213 12.89 20.68 -28.54
C SER A 213 12.57 20.10 -27.17
N SER A 214 11.34 20.34 -26.70
CA SER A 214 10.73 19.57 -25.62
C SER A 214 10.74 18.07 -25.98
N ALA A 215 10.92 17.22 -24.97
CA ALA A 215 11.18 15.79 -25.13
C ALA A 215 9.97 14.87 -24.90
N TYR A 216 8.81 15.40 -24.48
CA TYR A 216 7.65 14.59 -24.08
C TYR A 216 6.31 15.11 -24.64
N PRO A 217 5.51 14.25 -25.34
CA PRO A 217 4.09 14.46 -25.56
C PRO A 217 3.26 13.98 -24.35
N PRO A 218 1.97 14.38 -24.23
CA PRO A 218 1.11 13.92 -23.14
C PRO A 218 0.73 12.43 -23.26
N LEU A 219 0.43 11.80 -22.12
CA LEU A 219 0.03 10.40 -21.99
C LEU A 219 -1.16 10.01 -22.90
N ASP A 220 -2.14 10.90 -23.08
CA ASP A 220 -3.35 10.62 -23.85
C ASP A 220 -3.07 10.37 -25.35
N ASP A 221 -2.06 11.03 -25.93
CA ASP A 221 -1.60 10.81 -27.31
C ASP A 221 -0.94 9.43 -27.51
N LEU A 222 -0.47 8.80 -26.42
CA LEU A 222 0.16 7.47 -26.45
C LEU A 222 -0.84 6.34 -26.13
N VAL A 223 -1.86 6.60 -25.30
CA VAL A 223 -2.92 5.62 -25.01
C VAL A 223 -3.83 5.40 -26.24
N SER A 224 -4.09 6.45 -27.03
CA SER A 224 -4.88 6.34 -28.28
C SER A 224 -4.28 5.36 -29.31
N ASN A 225 -2.95 5.14 -29.27
CA ASN A 225 -2.27 4.19 -30.14
C ASN A 225 -2.43 2.71 -29.73
N MET A 226 -3.17 2.40 -28.66
CA MET A 226 -3.45 1.02 -28.22
C MET A 226 -4.78 0.43 -28.72
N HIS A 227 -5.44 1.04 -29.72
CA HIS A 227 -6.59 0.43 -30.38
C HIS A 227 -6.25 -0.91 -31.04
N LEU A 228 -6.95 -1.97 -30.64
CA LEU A 228 -6.88 -3.28 -31.29
C LEU A 228 -7.69 -3.25 -32.59
N ASN A 229 -7.10 -3.70 -33.69
CA ASN A 229 -7.77 -3.80 -34.99
C ASN A 229 -8.75 -4.99 -35.02
N ASP A 230 -10.00 -4.77 -34.64
CA ASP A 230 -11.09 -5.72 -34.87
C ASP A 230 -11.47 -5.74 -36.36
N ARG A 231 -10.81 -6.63 -37.12
CA ARG A 231 -11.26 -7.02 -38.46
C ARG A 231 -12.37 -8.07 -38.37
N ASN A 232 -13.61 -7.67 -38.59
CA ASN A 232 -14.58 -8.49 -39.34
C ASN A 232 -15.62 -7.60 -40.03
N ASN A 233 -15.92 -7.94 -41.29
CA ASN A 233 -16.80 -7.15 -42.14
C ASN A 233 -18.28 -7.44 -41.84
N HIS A 234 -19.13 -6.42 -41.84
CA HIS A 234 -20.44 -6.44 -42.51
C HIS A 234 -20.89 -4.99 -42.83
N PRO A 235 -21.76 -4.77 -43.84
CA PRO A 235 -21.79 -3.51 -44.58
C PRO A 235 -22.60 -2.38 -43.94
N THR A 236 -22.12 -1.14 -44.10
CA THR A 236 -22.79 0.11 -43.69
C THR A 236 -23.63 0.73 -44.81
N ALA A 237 -24.70 1.42 -44.42
CA ALA A 237 -25.50 2.29 -45.29
C ALA A 237 -24.86 3.71 -45.41
N PRO A 238 -25.17 4.49 -46.46
CA PRO A 238 -24.36 5.67 -46.84
C PRO A 238 -24.65 6.93 -46.01
N ALA A 239 -23.67 7.85 -46.01
CA ALA A 239 -23.69 9.13 -45.31
C ALA A 239 -24.06 10.32 -46.23
N SER A 240 -24.38 11.47 -45.63
CA SER A 240 -24.69 12.74 -46.29
C SER A 240 -23.63 13.84 -45.99
N PRO A 241 -23.51 14.90 -46.81
CA PRO A 241 -22.27 15.69 -46.91
C PRO A 241 -22.13 16.89 -45.95
N PRO A 242 -20.91 17.49 -45.83
CA PRO A 242 -20.63 18.63 -44.94
C PRO A 242 -20.89 20.01 -45.57
N ALA A 243 -20.84 21.06 -44.73
CA ALA A 243 -20.87 22.48 -45.11
C ALA A 243 -19.54 23.20 -44.75
N PRO A 244 -19.18 24.33 -45.42
CA PRO A 244 -17.78 24.80 -45.50
C PRO A 244 -17.42 26.01 -44.61
N SER A 245 -16.11 26.32 -44.56
CA SER A 245 -15.46 27.39 -43.77
C SER A 245 -14.91 28.54 -44.62
N VAL A 246 -14.86 29.77 -44.07
CA VAL A 246 -14.22 30.99 -44.66
C VAL A 246 -13.71 31.93 -43.52
N PRO A 247 -12.91 33.01 -43.76
CA PRO A 247 -11.74 33.36 -42.91
C PRO A 247 -11.85 34.70 -42.12
N PRO A 248 -10.81 35.11 -41.33
CA PRO A 248 -10.88 36.19 -40.33
C PRO A 248 -10.10 37.52 -40.63
N VAL A 249 -10.11 38.44 -39.63
CA VAL A 249 -9.29 39.69 -39.45
C VAL A 249 -9.81 40.93 -40.23
N PRO A 250 -9.73 42.20 -39.72
CA PRO A 250 -9.24 42.77 -38.43
C PRO A 250 -10.43 43.23 -37.51
N ASP A 251 -10.47 44.29 -36.66
CA ASP A 251 -9.59 45.43 -36.31
C ASP A 251 -9.91 46.09 -34.92
N SER A 252 -9.29 47.22 -34.55
CA SER A 252 -9.54 48.07 -33.34
C SER A 252 -9.06 49.55 -33.60
N PRO A 253 -8.97 50.53 -32.66
CA PRO A 253 -9.41 50.67 -31.26
C PRO A 253 -10.06 52.06 -30.89
N GLN A 254 -10.23 52.33 -29.57
CA GLN A 254 -10.40 53.66 -28.89
C GLN A 254 -11.74 54.42 -29.14
N SER A 255 -12.30 55.22 -28.21
CA SER A 255 -11.69 56.32 -27.42
C SER A 255 -12.49 56.80 -26.16
N TYR A 256 -11.75 57.32 -25.14
CA TYR A 256 -12.08 58.39 -24.16
C TYR A 256 -13.49 58.52 -23.51
N GLN A 257 -13.61 58.28 -22.19
CA GLN A 257 -13.67 59.27 -21.07
C GLN A 257 -14.96 60.10 -20.93
N GLY A 258 -15.54 60.12 -19.71
CA GLY A 258 -16.60 61.07 -19.31
C GLY A 258 -17.37 60.65 -18.05
N SER A 259 -17.08 61.25 -16.89
CA SER A 259 -17.66 60.88 -15.59
C SER A 259 -18.57 61.96 -14.99
N SER A 260 -19.78 61.61 -14.50
CA SER A 260 -20.37 62.24 -13.30
C SER A 260 -21.67 61.60 -12.77
N PHE A 261 -21.88 61.88 -11.48
CA PHE A 261 -23.02 61.69 -10.56
C PHE A 261 -24.40 62.17 -11.11
N GLY A 262 -25.55 61.82 -10.51
CA GLY A 262 -25.77 61.12 -9.22
C GLY A 262 -27.25 60.88 -8.83
N TYR A 263 -27.52 60.82 -7.52
CA TYR A 263 -28.77 60.38 -6.87
C TYR A 263 -29.94 61.39 -6.88
N GLY A 264 -31.21 60.90 -6.86
CA GLY A 264 -32.40 61.69 -6.44
C GLY A 264 -33.79 61.07 -6.78
N PRO A 265 -34.71 60.86 -5.81
CA PRO A 265 -36.12 60.41 -5.99
C PRO A 265 -37.12 61.58 -5.70
N PRO A 266 -38.44 61.43 -5.33
CA PRO A 266 -39.39 60.27 -5.25
C PRO A 266 -40.88 60.51 -5.71
N ARG A 267 -41.72 59.45 -5.80
CA ARG A 267 -43.22 59.38 -5.59
C ARG A 267 -44.15 60.19 -6.56
N GLU A 268 -45.47 59.96 -6.78
CA GLU A 268 -46.49 58.95 -6.34
C GLU A 268 -47.78 58.92 -7.25
N PHE A 269 -48.53 57.79 -7.26
CA PHE A 269 -49.95 57.52 -7.70
C PHE A 269 -50.49 57.99 -9.09
N TYR A 270 -51.40 57.29 -9.79
CA TYR A 270 -52.65 56.55 -9.43
C TYR A 270 -52.85 55.16 -10.14
N GLY A 271 -53.83 54.35 -9.69
CA GLY A 271 -54.28 53.06 -10.30
C GLY A 271 -55.38 53.20 -11.37
N PHE A 272 -56.11 52.19 -11.89
CA PHE A 272 -56.49 50.78 -11.55
C PHE A 272 -56.92 50.04 -12.87
N PRO A 273 -57.55 48.83 -12.96
CA PRO A 273 -57.92 47.80 -11.95
C PRO A 273 -57.62 46.30 -12.28
N ASN A 274 -57.73 45.43 -11.24
CA ASN A 274 -58.20 44.01 -11.20
C ASN A 274 -57.45 42.91 -12.01
N ASP A 275 -57.30 41.65 -11.57
CA ASP A 275 -57.75 40.85 -10.39
C ASP A 275 -56.90 39.53 -10.34
N SER A 276 -57.04 38.52 -9.44
CA SER A 276 -57.30 38.36 -7.98
C SER A 276 -57.61 36.85 -7.73
N PHE A 277 -57.23 36.16 -6.64
CA PHE A 277 -56.32 36.40 -5.51
C PHE A 277 -55.83 35.03 -4.92
N SER A 278 -55.22 34.98 -3.73
CA SER A 278 -54.75 33.75 -3.03
C SER A 278 -55.18 33.70 -1.54
N SER A 279 -54.95 32.59 -0.80
CA SER A 279 -54.47 32.59 0.62
C SER A 279 -54.45 31.18 1.29
N ASN A 280 -53.72 31.08 2.42
CA ASN A 280 -53.66 29.94 3.36
C ASN A 280 -54.75 30.05 4.45
N TRP A 281 -54.81 29.13 5.44
CA TRP A 281 -54.68 29.46 6.89
C TRP A 281 -54.86 28.24 7.85
N GLU A 282 -54.21 28.34 9.02
CA GLU A 282 -54.57 27.81 10.36
C GLU A 282 -54.48 26.30 10.75
N GLU A 283 -54.84 26.03 12.02
CA GLU A 283 -54.26 24.99 12.89
C GLU A 283 -55.16 23.78 13.24
N ASN A 284 -54.57 22.83 13.99
CA ASN A 284 -55.17 22.05 15.10
C ASN A 284 -56.58 21.45 14.94
N TYR A 285 -56.68 20.11 14.91
CA TYR A 285 -57.22 19.33 16.05
C TYR A 285 -56.92 17.82 15.91
N ALA A 286 -57.35 17.03 16.89
CA ALA A 286 -56.87 15.66 17.14
C ALA A 286 -57.75 14.52 16.60
N SER A 287 -57.25 13.28 16.79
CA SER A 287 -57.95 11.98 16.74
C SER A 287 -58.21 11.35 15.36
N LYS A 288 -58.43 10.03 15.18
CA LYS A 288 -58.00 8.74 15.83
C LYS A 288 -58.69 7.60 15.03
N VAL A 289 -58.27 6.33 15.20
CA VAL A 289 -59.01 5.10 14.79
C VAL A 289 -59.05 4.74 13.28
N ASP A 290 -58.09 3.88 12.88
CA ASP A 290 -58.26 2.54 12.26
C ASP A 290 -59.13 2.20 11.03
N SER A 291 -58.74 1.06 10.42
CA SER A 291 -59.55 0.05 9.69
C SER A 291 -59.84 0.18 8.17
N SER A 292 -58.89 -0.38 7.38
CA SER A 292 -59.11 -1.46 6.38
C SER A 292 -60.24 -1.43 5.32
N GLY A 293 -59.86 -1.49 4.03
CA GLY A 293 -60.70 -1.95 2.90
C GLY A 293 -60.05 -1.70 1.52
N HIS A 294 -59.25 -2.62 0.97
CA HIS A 294 -59.61 -3.67 -0.02
C HIS A 294 -59.88 -3.22 -1.49
N TYR A 295 -58.80 -3.18 -2.30
CA TYR A 295 -58.72 -3.45 -3.77
C TYR A 295 -59.45 -2.52 -4.78
N PRO A 296 -59.15 -2.58 -6.12
CA PRO A 296 -58.06 -3.27 -6.86
C PRO A 296 -57.23 -2.39 -7.85
N GLY A 297 -56.07 -2.91 -8.30
CA GLY A 297 -55.32 -2.41 -9.48
C GLY A 297 -54.46 -1.15 -9.27
N SER A 298 -53.49 -0.81 -10.14
CA SER A 298 -52.91 -1.50 -11.30
C SER A 298 -51.40 -1.26 -11.36
N ALA A 299 -50.64 -2.18 -11.97
CA ALA A 299 -49.20 -1.98 -12.20
C ALA A 299 -48.92 -1.09 -13.42
N TYR A 300 -47.84 -0.30 -13.35
CA TYR A 300 -47.12 0.22 -14.52
C TYR A 300 -45.61 0.12 -14.27
N ALA A 301 -44.88 -0.34 -15.29
CA ALA A 301 -43.44 -0.54 -15.21
C ALA A 301 -42.70 0.63 -15.88
N HIS A 302 -41.58 1.06 -15.30
CA HIS A 302 -40.64 1.95 -15.97
C HIS A 302 -39.54 1.15 -16.65
N THR A 303 -39.63 1.04 -17.97
CA THR A 303 -38.53 0.56 -18.80
C THR A 303 -37.45 1.62 -18.93
N SER A 304 -36.18 1.23 -18.73
CA SER A 304 -35.03 2.00 -19.19
C SER A 304 -34.06 1.05 -19.88
N SER A 305 -33.77 1.34 -21.15
CA SER A 305 -32.85 0.54 -21.97
C SER A 305 -31.51 1.24 -22.04
N PHE A 306 -30.44 0.57 -21.61
CA PHE A 306 -29.08 1.00 -21.89
C PHE A 306 -28.22 -0.19 -22.32
N ASN A 307 -27.49 0.02 -23.41
CA ASN A 307 -26.69 -0.99 -24.09
C ASN A 307 -25.21 -0.78 -23.71
N GLY A 308 -24.56 -1.78 -23.12
CA GLY A 308 -23.23 -1.63 -22.49
C GLY A 308 -22.32 -2.85 -22.70
N SER A 309 -21.02 -2.59 -22.88
CA SER A 309 -20.01 -3.58 -23.30
C SER A 309 -19.84 -4.75 -22.32
N LYS A 310 -19.98 -6.00 -22.79
CA LYS A 310 -19.67 -7.23 -22.04
C LYS A 310 -18.15 -7.55 -22.04
N HIS A 311 -17.32 -6.76 -21.36
CA HIS A 311 -15.90 -7.14 -21.13
C HIS A 311 -15.36 -6.80 -19.73
N GLY A 312 -15.79 -7.59 -18.73
CA GLY A 312 -15.14 -7.77 -17.44
C GLY A 312 -15.20 -9.25 -17.01
N GLN A 313 -14.54 -9.65 -15.92
CA GLN A 313 -14.70 -11.01 -15.35
C GLN A 313 -15.96 -11.14 -14.47
N GLY A 314 -17.06 -10.51 -14.88
CA GLY A 314 -18.35 -10.67 -14.23
C GLY A 314 -18.78 -12.14 -14.26
N MET A 315 -19.14 -12.69 -13.10
CA MET A 315 -19.92 -13.92 -13.10
C MET A 315 -21.31 -13.59 -13.63
N GLU A 316 -21.88 -14.42 -14.50
CA GLU A 316 -23.33 -14.45 -14.65
C GLU A 316 -23.90 -15.14 -13.41
N ILE A 317 -24.06 -14.38 -12.31
CA ILE A 317 -24.85 -14.82 -11.14
C ILE A 317 -26.30 -14.89 -11.61
N VAL A 318 -26.76 -16.11 -11.87
CA VAL A 318 -28.15 -16.36 -12.28
C VAL A 318 -29.03 -16.29 -11.03
N PRO A 319 -30.09 -15.44 -11.00
CA PRO A 319 -31.08 -15.49 -9.94
C PRO A 319 -31.75 -16.87 -9.90
N VAL A 320 -31.54 -17.63 -8.83
CA VAL A 320 -32.14 -18.96 -8.69
C VAL A 320 -33.62 -18.78 -8.34
N SER A 321 -34.47 -18.82 -9.38
CA SER A 321 -35.93 -18.75 -9.28
C SER A 321 -36.55 -20.02 -8.66
N GLY A 322 -36.13 -20.37 -7.45
CA GLY A 322 -36.71 -21.42 -6.61
C GLY A 322 -37.78 -20.82 -5.70
N GLY A 323 -39.04 -21.24 -5.88
CA GLY A 323 -40.19 -20.65 -5.18
C GLY A 323 -40.16 -20.83 -3.66
N LYS A 324 -39.75 -19.77 -2.95
CA LYS A 324 -39.95 -19.48 -1.51
C LYS A 324 -39.84 -17.96 -1.30
N GLY A 325 -40.11 -17.48 -0.09
CA GLY A 325 -40.09 -16.03 0.21
C GLY A 325 -38.72 -15.39 -0.04
N SER A 326 -38.70 -14.08 -0.29
CA SER A 326 -37.45 -13.32 -0.52
C SER A 326 -36.48 -13.51 0.65
N LEU A 327 -35.33 -14.13 0.38
CA LEU A 327 -34.28 -14.37 1.36
C LEU A 327 -33.80 -13.04 1.98
N ARG A 328 -33.48 -13.07 3.28
CA ARG A 328 -33.03 -11.87 4.01
C ARG A 328 -31.56 -11.59 3.72
N VAL A 329 -31.25 -10.36 3.31
CA VAL A 329 -29.87 -9.88 3.20
C VAL A 329 -29.37 -9.52 4.59
N LEU A 330 -28.40 -10.29 5.10
CA LEU A 330 -27.82 -10.11 6.43
C LEU A 330 -26.34 -9.70 6.33
N LEU A 331 -25.80 -9.09 7.38
CA LEU A 331 -24.39 -8.74 7.48
C LEU A 331 -23.60 -9.93 8.06
N LEU A 332 -22.60 -10.39 7.30
CA LEU A 332 -21.55 -11.28 7.78
C LEU A 332 -20.32 -10.43 8.08
N HIS A 333 -20.08 -10.15 9.36
CA HIS A 333 -18.86 -9.49 9.87
C HIS A 333 -18.18 -10.41 10.88
N GLY A 334 -17.04 -10.98 10.48
CA GLY A 334 -16.39 -12.06 11.22
C GLY A 334 -15.55 -12.93 10.30
N ASN A 335 -15.47 -14.22 10.59
CA ASN A 335 -14.78 -15.21 9.76
C ASN A 335 -15.74 -16.32 9.31
N LEU A 336 -15.51 -16.88 8.13
CA LEU A 336 -16.09 -18.17 7.72
C LEU A 336 -15.00 -19.24 7.78
N ASP A 337 -15.25 -20.31 8.56
CA ASP A 337 -14.53 -21.58 8.45
C ASP A 337 -15.29 -22.46 7.44
N ILE A 338 -14.64 -22.80 6.33
CA ILE A 338 -15.26 -23.51 5.20
C ILE A 338 -14.37 -24.68 4.80
N CYS A 339 -14.91 -25.90 4.74
CA CYS A 339 -14.22 -27.05 4.17
C CYS A 339 -14.92 -27.52 2.89
N VAL A 340 -14.16 -27.66 1.80
CA VAL A 340 -14.61 -28.25 0.54
C VAL A 340 -13.98 -29.64 0.43
N TYR A 341 -14.78 -30.69 0.64
CA TYR A 341 -14.30 -32.06 0.75
C TYR A 341 -14.13 -32.69 -0.63
N ASP A 342 -15.25 -32.98 -1.30
CA ASP A 342 -15.31 -33.73 -2.56
C ASP A 342 -16.54 -33.36 -3.38
N ALA A 343 -16.49 -33.60 -4.70
CA ALA A 343 -17.67 -33.66 -5.55
C ALA A 343 -17.74 -34.99 -6.28
N LYS A 344 -18.95 -35.40 -6.69
CA LYS A 344 -19.21 -36.67 -7.35
C LYS A 344 -20.02 -36.48 -8.62
N ASN A 345 -19.85 -37.41 -9.56
CA ASN A 345 -20.60 -37.52 -10.81
C ASN A 345 -20.67 -36.22 -11.65
N LEU A 346 -19.63 -35.40 -11.65
CA LEU A 346 -19.58 -34.17 -12.46
C LEU A 346 -19.72 -34.48 -13.97
N PRO A 347 -20.33 -33.61 -14.79
CA PRO A 347 -20.31 -33.78 -16.25
C PRO A 347 -18.89 -33.67 -16.80
N ASN A 348 -18.63 -34.40 -17.90
CA ASN A 348 -17.39 -34.28 -18.68
C ASN A 348 -17.55 -33.15 -19.71
N MET A 349 -16.91 -32.00 -19.48
CA MET A 349 -17.04 -30.83 -20.35
C MET A 349 -16.05 -30.84 -21.52
N ASP A 350 -14.87 -31.45 -21.36
CA ASP A 350 -13.83 -31.53 -22.40
C ASP A 350 -14.30 -32.18 -23.72
N MET A 351 -15.23 -33.14 -23.65
CA MET A 351 -15.82 -33.73 -24.86
C MET A 351 -16.67 -32.76 -25.69
N PHE A 352 -17.17 -31.67 -25.08
CA PHE A 352 -17.94 -30.64 -25.78
C PHE A 352 -17.06 -29.87 -26.76
N HIS A 353 -15.82 -29.53 -26.36
CA HIS A 353 -14.83 -28.88 -27.22
C HIS A 353 -14.40 -29.76 -28.40
N LYS A 354 -14.20 -31.07 -28.20
CA LYS A 354 -13.90 -31.99 -29.31
C LYS A 354 -14.97 -31.94 -30.38
N THR A 355 -16.23 -32.01 -29.97
CA THR A 355 -17.38 -31.98 -30.88
C THR A 355 -17.43 -30.69 -31.73
N LEU A 356 -17.03 -29.54 -31.16
CA LEU A 356 -16.92 -28.27 -31.90
C LEU A 356 -15.67 -28.21 -32.80
N GLY A 357 -14.51 -28.67 -32.33
CA GLY A 357 -13.27 -28.74 -33.11
C GLY A 357 -13.39 -29.66 -34.33
N ASP A 358 -14.01 -30.82 -34.17
CA ASP A 358 -14.26 -31.79 -35.24
C ASP A 358 -15.29 -31.29 -36.27
N MET A 359 -16.19 -30.37 -35.88
CA MET A 359 -17.06 -29.66 -36.83
C MET A 359 -16.31 -28.58 -37.61
N PHE A 360 -15.38 -27.84 -37.00
CA PHE A 360 -14.56 -26.85 -37.72
C PHE A 360 -13.55 -27.50 -38.68
N ASN A 361 -12.87 -28.56 -38.26
CA ASN A 361 -11.92 -29.31 -39.11
C ASN A 361 -12.61 -29.94 -40.34
N LYS A 362 -13.94 -30.10 -40.33
CA LYS A 362 -14.72 -30.61 -41.47
C LYS A 362 -14.78 -29.65 -42.67
N TYR A 363 -14.37 -28.39 -42.50
CA TYR A 363 -14.29 -27.40 -43.60
C TYR A 363 -12.88 -27.24 -44.21
N THR A 364 -11.86 -27.90 -43.67
CA THR A 364 -10.50 -27.93 -44.23
C THR A 364 -10.08 -29.36 -44.52
N GLY A 365 -10.38 -29.84 -45.73
CA GLY A 365 -9.98 -31.19 -46.16
C GLY A 365 -8.48 -31.34 -46.45
N ILE A 366 -8.02 -32.60 -46.42
CA ILE A 366 -6.71 -33.13 -46.87
C ILE A 366 -5.61 -33.18 -45.76
N VAL A 367 -4.91 -34.34 -45.69
CA VAL A 367 -3.87 -34.82 -44.72
C VAL A 367 -4.32 -34.86 -43.24
N SER A 368 -4.16 -35.94 -42.46
CA SER A 368 -3.43 -37.22 -42.63
C SER A 368 -4.15 -38.38 -41.94
N SER A 369 -3.84 -39.62 -42.32
CA SER A 369 -4.09 -40.82 -41.50
C SER A 369 -2.84 -41.21 -40.68
N LYS A 370 -3.02 -42.16 -39.74
CA LYS A 370 -2.03 -42.77 -38.83
C LYS A 370 -1.36 -41.83 -37.81
N ILE A 371 -1.79 -41.97 -36.55
CA ILE A 371 -0.97 -42.56 -35.47
C ILE A 371 -1.93 -43.38 -34.60
N GLU A 372 -1.56 -44.64 -34.34
CA GLU A 372 -2.33 -45.58 -33.53
C GLU A 372 -1.34 -46.22 -32.54
N GLY A 373 -1.70 -46.31 -31.25
CA GLY A 373 -0.81 -46.89 -30.23
C GLY A 373 -0.15 -45.94 -29.22
N GLN A 374 -0.91 -44.98 -28.67
CA GLN A 374 -0.68 -44.52 -27.29
C GLN A 374 -1.98 -44.61 -26.51
N ALA A 375 -1.88 -44.89 -25.20
CA ALA A 375 -3.05 -45.20 -24.38
C ALA A 375 -4.02 -44.01 -24.28
N PHE A 376 -5.31 -44.28 -24.44
CA PHE A 376 -6.37 -43.31 -24.18
C PHE A 376 -6.44 -43.00 -22.68
N THR A 377 -5.61 -42.06 -22.21
CA THR A 377 -5.93 -41.31 -20.98
C THR A 377 -7.29 -40.68 -21.17
N LYS A 378 -8.26 -41.06 -20.33
CA LYS A 378 -9.65 -40.65 -20.47
C LYS A 378 -9.77 -39.18 -20.11
N ILE A 379 -9.67 -38.30 -21.10
CA ILE A 379 -9.77 -36.85 -20.91
C ILE A 379 -11.16 -36.52 -20.36
N THR A 380 -11.19 -35.92 -19.18
CA THR A 380 -12.39 -35.39 -18.53
C THR A 380 -12.04 -34.04 -17.90
N SER A 381 -13.08 -33.32 -17.49
CA SER A 381 -13.05 -32.08 -16.73
C SER A 381 -11.89 -31.97 -15.71
N ASP A 382 -11.36 -30.75 -15.59
CA ASP A 382 -10.35 -30.29 -14.63
C ASP A 382 -11.04 -29.39 -13.55
N PRO A 383 -11.90 -29.95 -12.67
CA PRO A 383 -12.77 -29.15 -11.81
C PRO A 383 -12.06 -28.42 -10.66
N TYR A 384 -12.66 -27.29 -10.27
CA TYR A 384 -12.41 -26.56 -9.02
C TYR A 384 -13.71 -25.90 -8.52
N VAL A 385 -13.68 -25.35 -7.30
CA VAL A 385 -14.77 -24.57 -6.71
C VAL A 385 -14.30 -23.14 -6.45
N SER A 386 -15.12 -22.15 -6.79
CA SER A 386 -15.00 -20.77 -6.29
C SER A 386 -16.04 -20.53 -5.21
N ILE A 387 -15.65 -19.89 -4.11
CA ILE A 387 -16.53 -19.48 -3.02
C ILE A 387 -16.73 -17.97 -3.12
N SER A 388 -17.98 -17.51 -3.15
CA SER A 388 -18.31 -16.08 -3.27
C SER A 388 -19.46 -15.64 -2.37
N VAL A 389 -19.39 -14.40 -1.90
CA VAL A 389 -20.36 -13.76 -1.00
C VAL A 389 -20.54 -12.31 -1.47
N ALA A 390 -21.79 -11.89 -1.74
CA ALA A 390 -22.07 -10.58 -2.35
C ALA A 390 -21.20 -10.33 -3.60
N ASP A 391 -21.14 -11.33 -4.49
CA ASP A 391 -20.40 -11.39 -5.76
C ASP A 391 -18.86 -11.31 -5.65
N ALA A 392 -18.31 -10.92 -4.51
CA ALA A 392 -16.89 -11.01 -4.20
C ALA A 392 -16.44 -12.47 -4.01
N VAL A 393 -15.37 -12.88 -4.70
CA VAL A 393 -14.75 -14.20 -4.51
C VAL A 393 -13.87 -14.18 -3.27
N ILE A 394 -14.26 -14.92 -2.23
CA ILE A 394 -13.56 -15.00 -0.95
C ILE A 394 -12.66 -16.25 -0.85
N GLY A 395 -12.80 -17.22 -1.75
CA GLY A 395 -12.00 -18.44 -1.76
C GLY A 395 -12.08 -19.20 -3.08
N ARG A 396 -11.10 -20.07 -3.32
CA ARG A 396 -11.05 -20.95 -4.50
C ARG A 396 -10.23 -22.20 -4.19
N THR A 397 -10.67 -23.36 -4.67
CA THR A 397 -9.91 -24.60 -4.52
C THR A 397 -8.84 -24.80 -5.59
N PHE A 398 -7.90 -25.70 -5.30
CA PHE A 398 -6.98 -26.24 -6.31
C PHE A 398 -7.76 -26.88 -7.48
N VAL A 399 -7.19 -26.79 -8.68
CA VAL A 399 -7.69 -27.51 -9.86
C VAL A 399 -7.25 -28.96 -9.77
N ILE A 400 -8.19 -29.90 -9.82
CA ILE A 400 -7.91 -31.34 -9.86
C ILE A 400 -8.08 -31.79 -11.30
N SER A 401 -6.99 -32.15 -11.97
CA SER A 401 -7.07 -32.50 -13.38
C SER A 401 -7.70 -33.87 -13.63
N ASN A 402 -8.53 -33.94 -14.68
CA ASN A 402 -9.07 -35.16 -15.27
C ASN A 402 -9.83 -36.04 -14.26
N SER A 403 -10.81 -35.45 -13.55
CA SER A 403 -11.69 -36.18 -12.64
C SER A 403 -13.14 -35.71 -12.64
N GLU A 404 -14.07 -36.62 -12.96
CA GLU A 404 -15.52 -36.46 -12.70
C GLU A 404 -15.88 -36.60 -11.20
N ASN A 405 -14.92 -36.99 -10.34
CA ASN A 405 -15.11 -37.18 -8.89
C ASN A 405 -13.92 -36.57 -8.10
N PRO A 406 -13.75 -35.23 -8.10
CA PRO A 406 -12.63 -34.56 -7.43
C PRO A 406 -12.72 -34.62 -5.90
N VAL A 407 -11.57 -34.71 -5.25
CA VAL A 407 -11.42 -34.72 -3.78
C VAL A 407 -10.39 -33.65 -3.40
N TRP A 408 -10.87 -32.48 -2.95
CA TRP A 408 -10.02 -31.34 -2.61
C TRP A 408 -9.52 -31.39 -1.17
N MET A 409 -10.38 -31.78 -0.22
CA MET A 409 -10.10 -31.78 1.24
C MET A 409 -9.46 -30.46 1.71
N GLN A 410 -9.98 -29.32 1.23
CA GLN A 410 -9.38 -28.01 1.43
C GLN A 410 -10.22 -27.14 2.36
N GLN A 411 -9.58 -26.63 3.41
CA GLN A 411 -10.15 -25.70 4.38
C GLN A 411 -9.77 -24.26 4.03
N PHE A 412 -10.68 -23.33 4.29
CA PHE A 412 -10.54 -21.89 4.16
C PHE A 412 -11.00 -21.24 5.45
N TYR A 413 -10.17 -20.38 6.03
CA TYR A 413 -10.52 -19.57 7.20
C TYR A 413 -10.42 -18.10 6.79
N VAL A 414 -11.54 -17.52 6.34
CA VAL A 414 -11.54 -16.28 5.56
C VAL A 414 -12.34 -15.17 6.24
N PRO A 415 -11.79 -13.93 6.31
CA PRO A 415 -12.52 -12.79 6.84
C PRO A 415 -13.64 -12.38 5.89
N VAL A 416 -14.79 -12.04 6.46
CA VAL A 416 -15.96 -11.50 5.75
C VAL A 416 -16.44 -10.21 6.39
N ALA A 417 -16.86 -9.28 5.55
CA ALA A 417 -17.45 -7.98 5.89
C ALA A 417 -18.58 -7.63 4.90
N HIS A 418 -19.39 -8.62 4.54
CA HIS A 418 -20.28 -8.59 3.37
C HIS A 418 -21.76 -8.59 3.77
N ARG A 419 -22.61 -7.88 3.03
CA ARG A 419 -24.07 -8.00 3.13
C ARG A 419 -24.61 -8.92 2.04
N ALA A 420 -25.09 -10.11 2.39
CA ALA A 420 -25.50 -11.15 1.46
C ALA A 420 -26.76 -11.91 1.93
N ALA A 421 -27.49 -12.49 0.98
CA ALA A 421 -28.58 -13.44 1.26
C ALA A 421 -28.13 -14.91 1.20
N GLU A 422 -27.08 -15.20 0.44
CA GLU A 422 -26.52 -16.55 0.26
C GLU A 422 -24.98 -16.53 0.19
N VAL A 423 -24.35 -17.65 0.53
CA VAL A 423 -22.96 -17.98 0.19
C VAL A 423 -22.98 -18.95 -0.99
N HIS A 424 -22.26 -18.63 -2.06
CA HIS A 424 -22.26 -19.42 -3.31
C HIS A 424 -20.98 -20.23 -3.47
N PHE A 425 -21.14 -21.51 -3.80
CA PHE A 425 -20.09 -22.47 -4.14
C PHE A 425 -20.22 -22.82 -5.61
N VAL A 426 -19.46 -22.13 -6.45
CA VAL A 426 -19.54 -22.19 -7.91
C VAL A 426 -18.52 -23.21 -8.43
N VAL A 427 -19.01 -24.39 -8.83
CA VAL A 427 -18.21 -25.48 -9.40
C VAL A 427 -17.93 -25.17 -10.87
N LYS A 428 -16.65 -25.19 -11.25
CA LYS A 428 -16.17 -24.76 -12.57
C LYS A 428 -15.13 -25.71 -13.14
N ASP A 429 -15.05 -25.77 -14.46
CA ASP A 429 -13.97 -26.41 -15.19
C ASP A 429 -12.83 -25.41 -15.49
N ASN A 430 -11.64 -25.90 -15.84
CA ASN A 430 -10.43 -25.10 -15.99
C ASN A 430 -9.71 -25.33 -17.34
N ASP A 431 -10.48 -25.31 -18.42
CA ASP A 431 -9.98 -25.43 -19.78
C ASP A 431 -8.97 -24.31 -20.17
N VAL A 432 -8.21 -24.59 -21.24
CA VAL A 432 -7.14 -23.71 -21.74
C VAL A 432 -7.70 -22.39 -22.29
N VAL A 433 -8.93 -22.41 -22.80
CA VAL A 433 -9.59 -21.27 -23.47
C VAL A 433 -10.39 -20.40 -22.49
N GLY A 434 -10.90 -20.98 -21.40
CA GLY A 434 -11.82 -20.33 -20.46
C GLY A 434 -11.98 -21.15 -19.18
N SER A 435 -12.89 -20.78 -18.29
CA SER A 435 -13.32 -21.65 -17.20
C SER A 435 -14.82 -21.80 -17.27
N GLN A 436 -15.31 -22.98 -17.63
CA GLN A 436 -16.74 -23.22 -17.81
C GLN A 436 -17.46 -23.36 -16.47
N LEU A 437 -18.74 -23.00 -16.42
CA LEU A 437 -19.60 -23.26 -15.28
C LEU A 437 -20.15 -24.69 -15.35
N ILE A 438 -19.91 -25.49 -14.31
CA ILE A 438 -20.55 -26.81 -14.13
C ILE A 438 -21.86 -26.64 -13.35
N GLY A 439 -21.85 -25.80 -12.32
CA GLY A 439 -23.05 -25.43 -11.57
C GLY A 439 -22.73 -24.75 -10.23
N VAL A 440 -23.77 -24.52 -9.43
CA VAL A 440 -23.72 -23.79 -8.16
C VAL A 440 -24.39 -24.60 -7.06
N VAL A 441 -23.84 -24.51 -5.85
CA VAL A 441 -24.54 -24.78 -4.58
C VAL A 441 -24.63 -23.46 -3.83
N ALA A 442 -25.83 -23.10 -3.36
CA ALA A 442 -26.07 -21.90 -2.57
C ALA A 442 -26.52 -22.27 -1.16
N ILE A 443 -25.95 -21.59 -0.15
CA ILE A 443 -26.30 -21.77 1.27
C ILE A 443 -26.88 -20.45 1.79
N PRO A 444 -28.17 -20.40 2.20
CA PRO A 444 -28.78 -19.19 2.75
C PRO A 444 -28.05 -18.69 3.99
N VAL A 445 -27.79 -17.38 4.03
CA VAL A 445 -27.06 -16.73 5.14
C VAL A 445 -27.86 -16.80 6.44
N GLU A 446 -29.19 -16.78 6.36
CA GLU A 446 -30.09 -16.99 7.50
C GLU A 446 -29.89 -18.35 8.22
N HIS A 447 -29.31 -19.36 7.55
CA HIS A 447 -28.94 -20.63 8.20
C HIS A 447 -27.57 -20.59 8.87
N ILE A 448 -26.57 -19.89 8.31
CA ILE A 448 -25.21 -19.84 8.89
C ILE A 448 -25.09 -18.81 10.03
N CYS A 449 -25.97 -17.81 10.08
CA CYS A 449 -25.95 -16.76 11.11
C CYS A 449 -26.20 -17.25 12.55
N SER A 450 -26.60 -18.51 12.77
CA SER A 450 -26.65 -19.12 14.11
C SER A 450 -25.27 -19.38 14.71
N GLY A 451 -24.21 -19.44 13.87
CA GLY A 451 -22.86 -19.86 14.26
C GLY A 451 -22.69 -21.38 14.37
N GLU A 452 -23.73 -22.17 14.10
CA GLU A 452 -23.65 -23.62 14.03
C GLU A 452 -22.86 -24.07 12.79
N ARG A 453 -22.19 -25.23 12.90
CA ARG A 453 -21.49 -25.85 11.76
C ARG A 453 -22.48 -26.62 10.90
N ILE A 454 -22.74 -26.11 9.71
CA ILE A 454 -23.53 -26.80 8.69
C ILE A 454 -22.57 -27.68 7.87
N GLU A 455 -22.78 -28.99 7.87
CA GLU A 455 -22.10 -29.94 6.97
C GLU A 455 -23.15 -30.73 6.18
N GLY A 456 -22.90 -30.95 4.88
CA GLY A 456 -23.83 -31.72 4.05
C GLY A 456 -23.31 -32.05 2.65
N VAL A 457 -24.12 -32.82 1.93
CA VAL A 457 -23.94 -33.16 0.52
C VAL A 457 -25.07 -32.51 -0.27
N TYR A 458 -24.73 -31.56 -1.14
CA TYR A 458 -25.68 -30.68 -1.82
C TYR A 458 -25.71 -30.94 -3.32
N PRO A 459 -26.90 -30.96 -3.97
CA PRO A 459 -27.00 -31.16 -5.41
C PRO A 459 -26.44 -29.95 -6.17
N ILE A 460 -25.57 -30.19 -7.16
CA ILE A 460 -24.97 -29.11 -7.96
C ILE A 460 -25.96 -28.67 -9.04
N LEU A 461 -26.47 -27.44 -8.93
CA LEU A 461 -27.52 -26.92 -9.80
C LEU A 461 -26.95 -26.13 -10.98
N ASN A 462 -27.57 -26.27 -12.16
CA ASN A 462 -27.30 -25.43 -13.32
C ASN A 462 -28.17 -24.17 -13.32
N ASN A 463 -27.96 -23.28 -14.31
CA ASN A 463 -28.67 -22.01 -14.49
C ASN A 463 -30.21 -22.13 -14.51
N ASN A 464 -30.75 -23.32 -14.77
CA ASN A 464 -32.20 -23.60 -14.80
C ASN A 464 -32.73 -24.15 -13.46
N GLY A 465 -31.95 -24.09 -12.37
CA GLY A 465 -32.31 -24.61 -11.05
C GLY A 465 -32.38 -26.15 -10.96
N LYS A 466 -31.89 -26.87 -11.99
CA LYS A 466 -31.92 -28.35 -12.07
C LYS A 466 -30.53 -28.91 -11.82
N GLN A 467 -30.41 -30.16 -11.36
CA GLN A 467 -29.10 -30.83 -11.25
C GLN A 467 -28.36 -30.80 -12.60
N CYS A 468 -27.07 -30.44 -12.59
CA CYS A 468 -26.24 -30.37 -13.79
C CYS A 468 -26.06 -31.75 -14.48
N LYS A 469 -26.01 -32.82 -13.69
CA LYS A 469 -26.03 -34.23 -14.09
C LYS A 469 -26.71 -35.04 -12.96
N PRO A 470 -27.51 -36.08 -13.24
CA PRO A 470 -28.18 -36.83 -12.18
C PRO A 470 -27.18 -37.41 -11.17
N GLY A 471 -27.39 -37.12 -9.87
CA GLY A 471 -26.48 -37.54 -8.81
C GLY A 471 -25.18 -36.73 -8.73
N ALA A 472 -25.07 -35.60 -9.44
CA ALA A 472 -23.96 -34.66 -9.28
C ALA A 472 -24.14 -33.83 -8.00
N ALA A 473 -23.20 -33.97 -7.08
CA ALA A 473 -23.28 -33.37 -5.76
C ALA A 473 -21.90 -32.92 -5.24
N LEU A 474 -21.91 -31.90 -4.38
CA LEU A 474 -20.75 -31.32 -3.72
C LEU A 474 -20.89 -31.49 -2.20
N ARG A 475 -19.86 -32.01 -1.52
CA ARG A 475 -19.78 -32.07 -0.06
C ARG A 475 -19.00 -30.88 0.49
N ILE A 476 -19.63 -30.13 1.38
CA ILE A 476 -19.06 -28.96 2.06
C ILE A 476 -19.43 -28.95 3.54
N SER A 477 -18.62 -28.24 4.33
CA SER A 477 -19.04 -27.68 5.60
C SER A 477 -18.73 -26.19 5.66
N ILE A 478 -19.55 -25.44 6.39
CA ILE A 478 -19.44 -24.01 6.61
C ILE A 478 -19.88 -23.68 8.04
N GLN A 479 -19.09 -22.84 8.71
CA GLN A 479 -19.41 -22.27 10.02
C GLN A 479 -19.05 -20.78 10.02
N TYR A 480 -19.95 -19.94 10.53
CA TYR A 480 -19.71 -18.52 10.72
C TYR A 480 -19.28 -18.24 12.16
N ILE A 481 -18.22 -17.45 12.33
CA ILE A 481 -17.69 -17.01 13.61
C ILE A 481 -17.78 -15.48 13.62
N PRO A 482 -18.78 -14.89 14.31
CA PRO A 482 -18.98 -13.44 14.34
C PRO A 482 -17.91 -12.74 15.17
N MET A 483 -17.74 -11.43 14.96
CA MET A 483 -16.66 -10.63 15.58
C MET A 483 -16.53 -10.79 17.10
N GLU A 484 -17.64 -10.92 17.83
CA GLU A 484 -17.67 -10.96 19.29
C GLU A 484 -17.05 -12.26 19.86
N GLN A 485 -16.93 -13.30 19.02
CA GLN A 485 -16.31 -14.59 19.37
C GLN A 485 -14.81 -14.65 19.02
N LEU A 486 -14.29 -13.68 18.24
CA LEU A 486 -12.88 -13.64 17.88
C LEU A 486 -12.05 -13.04 19.03
N SER A 487 -11.08 -13.80 19.56
CA SER A 487 -10.21 -13.36 20.67
C SER A 487 -9.49 -12.04 20.38
N VAL A 488 -8.99 -11.88 19.14
CA VAL A 488 -8.33 -10.64 18.67
C VAL A 488 -9.22 -9.39 18.81
N TYR A 489 -10.55 -9.51 18.74
CA TYR A 489 -11.46 -8.37 18.87
C TYR A 489 -11.56 -7.82 20.29
N ARG A 490 -11.12 -8.58 21.31
CA ARG A 490 -11.32 -8.24 22.73
C ARG A 490 -10.06 -7.77 23.48
N HIS A 491 -8.87 -7.94 22.90
CA HIS A 491 -7.61 -7.88 23.66
C HIS A 491 -6.51 -6.99 23.07
N GLY A 492 -6.75 -6.32 21.93
CA GLY A 492 -5.73 -5.51 21.25
C GLY A 492 -4.74 -6.34 20.43
N VAL A 493 -3.62 -5.73 20.05
CA VAL A 493 -2.50 -6.37 19.35
C VAL A 493 -1.41 -6.76 20.36
N GLY A 494 -0.61 -7.80 20.07
CA GLY A 494 0.43 -8.26 21.01
C GLY A 494 -0.12 -8.85 22.32
N ALA A 495 -1.40 -9.22 22.34
CA ALA A 495 -2.14 -9.60 23.54
C ALA A 495 -1.64 -10.90 24.19
N GLY A 496 -0.99 -10.76 25.35
CA GLY A 496 -0.55 -11.88 26.19
C GLY A 496 0.80 -12.51 25.77
N PRO A 497 1.39 -13.35 26.63
CA PRO A 497 2.68 -14.00 26.37
C PRO A 497 2.63 -14.94 25.15
N ASP A 498 1.45 -15.48 24.85
CA ASP A 498 1.17 -16.42 23.76
C ASP A 498 0.77 -15.73 22.43
N TYR A 499 1.03 -14.43 22.25
CA TYR A 499 0.73 -13.78 20.98
C TYR A 499 1.62 -14.32 19.84
N HIS A 500 1.02 -15.10 18.93
CA HIS A 500 1.72 -15.79 17.84
C HIS A 500 1.81 -14.98 16.52
N GLY A 501 1.39 -13.71 16.51
CA GLY A 501 1.31 -12.90 15.29
C GLY A 501 0.05 -13.13 14.47
N VAL A 502 0.08 -12.66 13.23
CA VAL A 502 -0.95 -12.97 12.21
C VAL A 502 -0.79 -14.46 11.84
N PRO A 503 -1.81 -15.31 12.10
CA PRO A 503 -1.67 -16.76 11.99
C PRO A 503 -1.60 -17.23 10.54
N GLY A 504 -0.86 -18.32 10.32
CA GLY A 504 -0.82 -19.05 9.05
C GLY A 504 -0.08 -18.37 7.90
N THR A 505 0.48 -17.17 8.05
CA THR A 505 1.19 -16.46 6.97
C THR A 505 2.50 -17.16 6.57
N TYR A 506 3.04 -16.80 5.40
CA TYR A 506 4.22 -17.46 4.82
C TYR A 506 5.48 -17.37 5.71
N PHE A 507 5.66 -16.24 6.38
CA PHE A 507 6.67 -15.99 7.42
C PHE A 507 6.00 -15.89 8.79
N PRO A 508 6.58 -16.49 9.85
CA PRO A 508 6.06 -16.41 11.22
C PRO A 508 6.44 -15.09 11.90
N LEU A 509 5.80 -14.77 13.02
CA LEU A 509 6.28 -13.74 13.94
C LEU A 509 7.70 -14.09 14.43
N ARG A 510 8.61 -13.12 14.40
CA ARG A 510 9.95 -13.22 14.96
C ARG A 510 10.03 -12.42 16.25
N LYS A 511 10.50 -13.06 17.33
CA LYS A 511 10.79 -12.40 18.60
C LYS A 511 12.22 -11.85 18.62
N GLY A 512 12.41 -10.68 19.21
CA GLY A 512 13.72 -10.06 19.48
C GLY A 512 14.32 -9.29 18.29
N GLY A 513 15.30 -8.46 18.60
CA GLY A 513 15.84 -7.45 17.68
C GLY A 513 15.18 -6.08 17.85
N THR A 514 15.57 -5.12 17.01
CA THR A 514 15.07 -3.75 17.04
C THR A 514 14.49 -3.31 15.70
N VAL A 515 13.56 -2.37 15.75
CA VAL A 515 13.05 -1.64 14.58
C VAL A 515 13.40 -0.17 14.75
N THR A 516 13.86 0.48 13.68
CA THR A 516 13.95 1.94 13.58
C THR A 516 12.92 2.40 12.57
N LEU A 517 12.02 3.29 12.98
CA LEU A 517 11.01 3.90 12.12
C LEU A 517 11.55 5.21 11.56
N TYR A 518 11.31 5.46 10.27
CA TYR A 518 11.73 6.66 9.57
C TYR A 518 10.53 7.34 8.93
N GLN A 519 10.40 8.64 9.17
CA GLN A 519 9.63 9.56 8.36
C GLN A 519 10.60 10.25 7.38
N ASP A 520 10.18 10.37 6.13
CA ASP A 520 10.94 10.89 5.00
C ASP A 520 12.31 10.20 4.76
N ALA A 521 13.09 10.75 3.83
CA ALA A 521 14.46 10.31 3.60
C ALA A 521 15.42 10.78 4.71
N HIS A 522 15.15 11.94 5.32
CA HIS A 522 16.02 12.55 6.33
C HIS A 522 15.25 13.47 7.30
N VAL A 523 15.45 13.30 8.61
CA VAL A 523 15.01 14.28 9.63
C VAL A 523 16.22 15.03 10.20
N PRO A 524 16.36 16.36 9.98
CA PRO A 524 17.51 17.10 10.49
C PRO A 524 17.41 17.32 12.02
N ASP A 525 18.55 17.38 12.71
CA ASP A 525 18.58 17.45 14.17
C ASP A 525 17.91 18.73 14.70
N GLY A 526 17.07 18.58 15.73
CA GLY A 526 16.40 19.69 16.40
C GLY A 526 15.32 20.42 15.58
N ARG A 527 14.92 19.89 14.41
CA ARG A 527 13.82 20.45 13.61
C ARG A 527 12.44 20.19 14.19
N LEU A 528 12.22 18.97 14.68
CA LEU A 528 10.97 18.55 15.30
C LEU A 528 11.09 18.57 16.84
N PRO A 529 9.97 18.80 17.55
CA PRO A 529 9.97 18.86 19.01
C PRO A 529 10.33 17.51 19.65
N ASN A 530 10.91 17.56 20.85
CA ASN A 530 11.22 16.36 21.62
C ASN A 530 9.92 15.73 22.16
N VAL A 531 9.55 14.55 21.64
CA VAL A 531 8.52 13.70 22.25
C VAL A 531 9.13 12.94 23.43
N GLN A 532 8.41 12.82 24.54
CA GLN A 532 8.79 11.98 25.68
C GLN A 532 8.18 10.59 25.54
N LEU A 533 8.99 9.56 25.77
CA LEU A 533 8.58 8.17 25.89
C LEU A 533 8.37 7.79 27.37
N ASP A 534 8.07 6.52 27.61
CA ASP A 534 8.23 5.90 28.93
C ASP A 534 9.62 6.19 29.55
N ASP A 535 9.69 6.16 30.88
CA ASP A 535 10.88 6.43 31.71
C ASP A 535 11.58 7.80 31.45
N GLY A 536 10.96 8.70 30.70
CA GLY A 536 11.51 10.03 30.40
C GLY A 536 12.60 10.02 29.33
N VAL A 537 12.63 8.99 28.48
CA VAL A 537 13.54 8.90 27.33
C VAL A 537 13.01 9.76 26.19
N PRO A 538 13.80 10.65 25.57
CA PRO A 538 13.36 11.40 24.39
C PRO A 538 13.31 10.49 23.16
N TYR A 539 12.27 10.62 22.34
CA TYR A 539 12.19 9.98 21.04
C TYR A 539 13.31 10.48 20.11
N LEU A 540 13.97 9.56 19.39
CA LEU A 540 15.10 9.88 18.52
C LEU A 540 14.71 9.69 17.04
N HIS A 541 14.65 10.80 16.32
CA HIS A 541 14.34 10.82 14.89
C HIS A 541 15.44 10.13 14.06
N GLY A 542 15.06 9.11 13.30
CA GLY A 542 15.98 8.40 12.40
C GLY A 542 16.23 9.14 11.08
N LYS A 543 17.38 8.88 10.44
CA LYS A 543 17.77 9.48 9.15
C LYS A 543 17.90 8.40 8.08
N CYS A 544 16.79 8.06 7.42
CA CYS A 544 16.66 6.88 6.56
C CYS A 544 17.81 6.71 5.54
N TRP A 545 18.04 7.71 4.70
CA TRP A 545 19.04 7.61 3.63
C TRP A 545 20.49 7.70 4.14
N GLN A 546 20.73 8.35 5.28
CA GLN A 546 22.03 8.31 5.97
C GLN A 546 22.32 6.89 6.50
N ASP A 547 21.35 6.27 7.17
CA ASP A 547 21.48 4.91 7.70
C ASP A 547 21.63 3.87 6.56
N ILE A 548 20.93 4.04 5.44
CA ILE A 548 21.12 3.20 4.23
C ILE A 548 22.52 3.42 3.62
N PHE A 549 22.98 4.67 3.50
CA PHE A 549 24.32 4.98 3.01
C PHE A 549 25.40 4.31 3.87
N ASP A 550 25.30 4.45 5.19
CA ASP A 550 26.25 3.87 6.11
C ASP A 550 26.20 2.35 6.18
N ALA A 551 25.00 1.76 6.09
CA ALA A 551 24.83 0.31 5.98
C ALA A 551 25.51 -0.26 4.72
N ILE A 552 25.30 0.37 3.55
CA ILE A 552 25.96 -0.01 2.30
C ILE A 552 27.49 0.20 2.38
N ARG A 553 27.94 1.34 2.93
CA ARG A 553 29.37 1.67 3.12
C ARG A 553 30.09 0.65 4.00
N GLN A 554 29.44 0.18 5.07
CA GLN A 554 30.01 -0.74 6.07
C GLN A 554 29.87 -2.23 5.71
N ALA A 555 29.08 -2.60 4.70
CA ALA A 555 28.90 -3.98 4.25
C ALA A 555 30.24 -4.64 3.83
N ARG A 556 30.37 -5.95 4.07
CA ARG A 556 31.59 -6.75 3.78
C ARG A 556 31.31 -8.05 3.02
N ARG A 557 30.05 -8.49 2.93
CA ARG A 557 29.63 -9.77 2.32
C ARG A 557 28.60 -9.55 1.22
N LEU A 558 27.48 -8.87 1.49
CA LEU A 558 26.37 -8.71 0.53
C LEU A 558 25.69 -7.34 0.62
N ILE A 559 25.21 -6.85 -0.53
CA ILE A 559 24.28 -5.72 -0.66
C ILE A 559 23.22 -6.11 -1.69
N TYR A 560 22.02 -6.48 -1.24
CA TYR A 560 20.91 -6.88 -2.11
C TYR A 560 19.82 -5.80 -2.08
N ILE A 561 19.38 -5.33 -3.25
CA ILE A 561 18.44 -4.21 -3.39
C ILE A 561 17.29 -4.58 -4.31
N THR A 562 16.05 -4.32 -3.89
CA THR A 562 14.90 -4.27 -4.82
C THR A 562 14.32 -2.86 -4.84
N GLY A 563 13.88 -2.44 -6.03
CA GLY A 563 13.13 -1.22 -6.21
C GLY A 563 12.19 -1.34 -7.40
N TRP A 564 11.14 -0.53 -7.37
CA TRP A 564 10.33 -0.25 -8.55
C TRP A 564 11.12 0.63 -9.53
N SER A 565 11.87 1.60 -8.99
CA SER A 565 12.91 2.34 -9.70
C SER A 565 14.18 2.41 -8.82
N VAL A 566 15.35 2.40 -9.45
CA VAL A 566 16.64 2.64 -8.77
C VAL A 566 17.47 3.53 -9.69
N TRP A 567 17.89 4.69 -9.22
CA TRP A 567 18.66 5.64 -10.03
C TRP A 567 20.12 5.72 -9.57
N HIS A 568 21.04 5.28 -10.41
CA HIS A 568 22.47 5.27 -10.08
C HIS A 568 23.06 6.65 -9.73
N LYS A 569 22.46 7.76 -10.17
CA LYS A 569 22.95 9.12 -9.84
C LYS A 569 22.55 9.63 -8.45
N VAL A 570 21.55 9.02 -7.81
CA VAL A 570 20.98 9.59 -6.57
C VAL A 570 22.03 9.69 -5.46
N THR A 571 22.05 10.83 -4.77
CA THR A 571 22.92 11.08 -3.61
C THR A 571 22.13 10.88 -2.33
N LEU A 572 22.58 9.93 -1.50
CA LEU A 572 21.91 9.55 -0.26
C LEU A 572 22.17 10.54 0.90
N VAL A 573 23.32 11.23 0.85
CA VAL A 573 23.74 12.21 1.85
C VAL A 573 23.97 13.54 1.14
N ARG A 574 23.18 14.56 1.50
CA ARG A 574 23.22 15.90 0.86
C ARG A 574 23.73 17.00 1.81
N ASP A 575 23.69 16.75 3.10
CA ASP A 575 24.02 17.73 4.16
C ASP A 575 25.54 17.89 4.39
N GLY A 576 26.23 18.54 3.46
CA GLY A 576 27.50 19.26 3.66
C GLY A 576 28.74 18.52 4.17
N GLY A 577 28.66 17.24 4.53
CA GLY A 577 29.75 16.47 5.15
C GLY A 577 30.78 15.90 4.16
N GLN A 578 31.79 15.20 4.70
CA GLN A 578 32.90 14.59 3.94
C GLN A 578 32.50 13.60 2.83
N HIS A 579 31.25 13.12 2.83
CA HIS A 579 30.70 12.18 1.83
C HIS A 579 29.54 12.77 1.02
N SER A 580 29.28 14.08 1.14
CA SER A 580 28.26 14.75 0.32
C SER A 580 28.61 14.66 -1.17
N GLY A 581 27.63 14.29 -2.00
CA GLY A 581 27.82 14.14 -3.44
C GLY A 581 28.32 12.76 -3.93
N VAL A 582 28.56 11.78 -3.04
CA VAL A 582 28.78 10.38 -3.47
C VAL A 582 27.49 9.80 -4.04
N THR A 583 27.52 9.35 -5.29
CA THR A 583 26.37 8.71 -5.94
C THR A 583 26.16 7.28 -5.43
N LEU A 584 24.92 6.83 -5.39
CA LEU A 584 24.57 5.43 -5.12
C LEU A 584 25.28 4.47 -6.10
N GLY A 585 25.40 4.88 -7.36
CA GLY A 585 26.06 4.13 -8.43
C GLY A 585 27.54 3.87 -8.11
N ASP A 586 28.29 4.91 -7.78
CA ASP A 586 29.72 4.80 -7.50
C ASP A 586 30.00 4.13 -6.14
N LEU A 587 29.15 4.35 -5.14
CA LEU A 587 29.19 3.61 -3.88
C LEU A 587 29.04 2.09 -4.11
N LEU A 588 27.97 1.66 -4.78
CA LEU A 588 27.73 0.24 -5.07
C LEU A 588 28.84 -0.36 -5.96
N ARG A 589 29.39 0.43 -6.90
CA ARG A 589 30.54 0.04 -7.72
C ARG A 589 31.78 -0.20 -6.85
N SER A 590 32.13 0.70 -5.92
CA SER A 590 33.25 0.53 -4.97
C SER A 590 33.09 -0.74 -4.14
N LYS A 591 31.93 -0.91 -3.50
CA LYS A 591 31.65 -2.10 -2.68
C LYS A 591 31.79 -3.41 -3.49
N SER A 592 31.38 -3.41 -4.76
CA SER A 592 31.55 -4.58 -5.64
C SER A 592 33.00 -4.83 -6.09
N GLN A 593 33.88 -3.80 -6.06
CA GLN A 593 35.32 -3.93 -6.32
C GLN A 593 36.08 -4.39 -5.07
N GLU A 594 35.62 -4.02 -3.88
CA GLU A 594 36.06 -4.55 -2.58
C GLU A 594 35.69 -6.03 -2.37
N GLY A 595 34.91 -6.63 -3.28
CA GLY A 595 34.51 -8.04 -3.25
C GLY A 595 33.14 -8.31 -2.61
N VAL A 596 32.40 -7.27 -2.18
CA VAL A 596 31.03 -7.42 -1.65
C VAL A 596 30.09 -7.86 -2.77
N ARG A 597 29.21 -8.83 -2.50
CA ARG A 597 28.25 -9.33 -3.50
C ARG A 597 27.06 -8.37 -3.64
N VAL A 598 27.14 -7.50 -4.65
CA VAL A 598 26.08 -6.51 -4.94
C VAL A 598 25.11 -7.03 -5.99
N LEU A 599 23.83 -7.17 -5.63
CA LEU A 599 22.75 -7.67 -6.49
C LEU A 599 21.55 -6.72 -6.50
N LEU A 600 21.14 -6.24 -7.68
CA LEU A 600 19.99 -5.36 -7.86
C LEU A 600 18.89 -6.10 -8.64
N LEU A 601 17.68 -6.15 -8.08
CA LEU A 601 16.48 -6.72 -8.71
C LEU A 601 15.42 -5.62 -8.89
N VAL A 602 15.61 -4.84 -9.96
CA VAL A 602 14.74 -3.71 -10.35
C VAL A 602 13.58 -4.24 -11.21
N TRP A 603 12.46 -3.53 -11.28
CA TRP A 603 11.43 -3.80 -12.28
C TRP A 603 11.98 -3.64 -13.73
N ASP A 604 11.36 -4.33 -14.71
CA ASP A 604 11.61 -4.16 -16.16
C ASP A 604 10.41 -3.38 -16.69
N ASP A 605 10.56 -2.06 -16.89
CA ASP A 605 9.51 -1.24 -17.45
C ASP A 605 9.34 -1.63 -18.93
N PRO A 606 8.18 -2.16 -19.34
CA PRO A 606 7.98 -2.63 -20.71
C PRO A 606 8.05 -1.51 -21.75
N THR A 607 8.04 -0.23 -21.33
CA THR A 607 8.05 0.98 -22.17
C THR A 607 9.42 1.65 -22.31
N SER A 608 10.37 1.41 -21.38
CA SER A 608 11.76 1.93 -21.41
C SER A 608 12.66 1.33 -22.52
N ARG A 609 12.08 0.68 -23.53
CA ARG A 609 12.79 -0.22 -24.45
C ARG A 609 13.30 0.47 -25.69
N SER A 610 14.63 0.58 -25.81
CA SER A 610 15.28 1.05 -27.04
C SER A 610 14.97 0.14 -28.24
N VAL A 611 14.24 0.67 -29.21
CA VAL A 611 13.94 0.04 -30.50
C VAL A 611 14.79 0.70 -31.58
N LEU A 612 15.49 -0.10 -32.39
CA LEU A 612 16.29 0.36 -33.55
C LEU A 612 17.32 1.48 -33.25
N GLY A 613 17.80 1.55 -32.01
CA GLY A 613 18.83 2.52 -31.57
C GLY A 613 18.28 3.85 -31.08
N TYR A 614 16.99 4.13 -31.29
CA TYR A 614 16.29 5.23 -30.63
C TYR A 614 16.03 4.88 -29.16
N LYS A 615 16.04 5.89 -28.29
CA LYS A 615 15.63 5.75 -26.89
C LYS A 615 14.16 6.16 -26.78
N THR A 616 13.40 5.40 -26.02
CA THR A 616 12.19 5.89 -25.36
C THR A 616 12.48 5.83 -23.86
N ASP A 617 12.47 6.98 -23.20
CA ASP A 617 12.47 7.00 -21.75
C ASP A 617 11.09 6.50 -21.28
N GLY A 618 11.04 5.76 -20.16
CA GLY A 618 9.86 5.00 -19.75
C GLY A 618 8.63 5.89 -19.50
N ILE A 619 7.46 5.44 -19.95
CA ILE A 619 6.16 6.12 -19.73
C ILE A 619 5.84 6.21 -18.23
N MET A 620 6.42 5.33 -17.41
CA MET A 620 6.28 5.34 -15.95
C MET A 620 7.44 6.03 -15.22
N ALA A 621 8.28 6.83 -15.92
CA ALA A 621 9.39 7.58 -15.33
C ALA A 621 10.36 6.74 -14.48
N THR A 622 10.77 5.56 -14.98
CA THR A 622 11.72 4.67 -14.30
C THR A 622 13.14 4.76 -14.88
N HIS A 623 14.14 4.50 -14.04
CA HIS A 623 15.56 4.54 -14.41
C HIS A 623 16.20 3.14 -14.61
N ASP A 624 15.39 2.12 -14.88
CA ASP A 624 15.76 0.71 -14.89
C ASP A 624 16.88 0.37 -15.91
N GLU A 625 16.68 0.73 -17.17
CA GLU A 625 17.65 0.53 -18.26
C GLU A 625 18.88 1.45 -18.13
N GLU A 626 18.73 2.65 -17.56
CA GLU A 626 19.86 3.55 -17.31
C GLU A 626 20.82 2.95 -16.27
N THR A 627 20.28 2.54 -15.13
CA THR A 627 21.03 1.93 -14.02
C THR A 627 21.64 0.58 -14.43
N ARG A 628 20.92 -0.26 -15.19
CA ARG A 628 21.53 -1.48 -15.77
C ARG A 628 22.70 -1.16 -16.68
N ARG A 629 22.61 -0.11 -17.50
CA ARG A 629 23.67 0.29 -18.44
C ARG A 629 24.92 0.78 -17.70
N PHE A 630 24.76 1.53 -16.61
CA PHE A 630 25.85 2.03 -15.77
C PHE A 630 26.67 0.91 -15.09
N PHE A 631 26.01 -0.17 -14.67
CA PHE A 631 26.66 -1.31 -14.00
C PHE A 631 27.18 -2.40 -14.95
N LYS A 632 26.84 -2.37 -16.25
CA LYS A 632 27.16 -3.38 -17.27
C LYS A 632 28.63 -3.85 -17.32
N HIS A 633 29.57 -3.00 -16.92
CA HIS A 633 31.01 -3.26 -16.94
C HIS A 633 31.63 -3.30 -15.52
N SER A 634 30.85 -3.69 -14.52
CA SER A 634 31.25 -3.85 -13.11
C SER A 634 30.87 -5.23 -12.56
N SER A 635 31.26 -5.52 -11.32
CA SER A 635 30.86 -6.74 -10.58
C SER A 635 29.45 -6.66 -9.98
N VAL A 636 28.77 -5.49 -10.04
CA VAL A 636 27.36 -5.34 -9.66
C VAL A 636 26.46 -6.05 -10.66
N GLN A 637 25.61 -6.97 -10.17
CA GLN A 637 24.68 -7.70 -11.04
C GLN A 637 23.29 -7.07 -10.99
N VAL A 638 22.82 -6.54 -12.12
CA VAL A 638 21.47 -5.96 -12.26
C VAL A 638 20.58 -6.88 -13.09
N LEU A 639 19.50 -7.38 -12.48
CA LEU A 639 18.42 -8.07 -13.18
C LEU A 639 17.19 -7.16 -13.26
N LEU A 640 16.76 -6.84 -14.49
CA LEU A 640 15.43 -6.26 -14.69
C LEU A 640 14.40 -7.39 -14.67
N CYS A 641 13.39 -7.21 -13.83
CA CYS A 641 12.42 -8.22 -13.46
C CYS A 641 11.04 -7.82 -13.98
N PRO A 642 10.63 -8.26 -15.18
CA PRO A 642 9.27 -8.00 -15.66
C PRO A 642 8.27 -8.78 -14.83
N ARG A 643 7.17 -8.13 -14.46
CA ARG A 643 5.99 -8.83 -13.93
C ARG A 643 5.41 -9.70 -15.05
N ASN A 644 5.01 -10.93 -14.73
CA ASN A 644 4.59 -11.92 -15.72
C ASN A 644 3.44 -12.78 -15.16
N ALA A 645 2.36 -12.95 -15.93
CA ALA A 645 1.39 -13.99 -15.63
C ALA A 645 1.97 -15.38 -15.92
N GLY A 646 1.40 -16.41 -15.29
CA GLY A 646 1.71 -17.79 -15.63
C GLY A 646 1.32 -18.15 -17.06
N LYS A 647 2.03 -19.10 -17.66
CA LYS A 647 1.79 -19.55 -19.05
C LYS A 647 0.42 -20.21 -19.28
N LYS A 648 -0.33 -20.52 -18.20
CA LYS A 648 -1.69 -21.07 -18.21
C LYS A 648 -2.79 -20.01 -18.00
N HIS A 649 -2.47 -18.71 -18.07
CA HIS A 649 -3.48 -17.65 -18.15
C HIS A 649 -3.81 -17.35 -19.62
N SER A 650 -4.96 -16.73 -19.90
CA SER A 650 -5.33 -16.31 -21.26
C SER A 650 -4.33 -15.28 -21.82
N TRP A 651 -4.18 -15.21 -23.15
CA TRP A 651 -3.26 -14.26 -23.79
C TRP A 651 -3.52 -12.80 -23.38
N VAL A 652 -4.80 -12.42 -23.22
CA VAL A 652 -5.19 -11.10 -22.71
C VAL A 652 -4.64 -10.86 -21.31
N LYS A 653 -4.82 -11.79 -20.35
CA LYS A 653 -4.29 -11.63 -18.98
C LYS A 653 -2.75 -11.72 -18.94
N GLN A 654 -2.10 -12.43 -19.87
CA GLN A 654 -0.64 -12.41 -20.03
C GLN A 654 -0.15 -11.02 -20.48
N ARG A 655 -0.81 -10.40 -21.47
CA ARG A 655 -0.49 -9.04 -21.93
C ARG A 655 -0.77 -8.00 -20.85
N GLU A 656 -1.92 -8.09 -20.19
CA GLU A 656 -2.34 -7.23 -19.08
C GLU A 656 -1.29 -7.21 -17.96
N VAL A 657 -0.96 -8.38 -17.39
CA VAL A 657 0.00 -8.49 -16.28
C VAL A 657 1.42 -8.09 -16.70
N GLY A 658 1.80 -8.31 -17.96
CA GLY A 658 3.10 -7.91 -18.51
C GLY A 658 3.20 -6.46 -19.00
N THR A 659 2.13 -5.67 -18.87
CA THR A 659 2.08 -4.26 -19.31
C THR A 659 1.64 -3.31 -18.19
N ILE A 660 0.76 -3.76 -17.28
CA ILE A 660 0.07 -2.91 -16.30
C ILE A 660 0.64 -3.07 -14.88
N TYR A 661 1.07 -4.26 -14.49
CA TYR A 661 1.46 -4.57 -13.11
C TYR A 661 2.97 -4.57 -12.92
N THR A 662 3.41 -4.17 -11.72
CA THR A 662 4.81 -3.86 -11.43
C THR A 662 5.45 -4.79 -10.40
N HIS A 663 6.76 -4.65 -10.22
CA HIS A 663 7.49 -5.17 -9.07
C HIS A 663 7.75 -4.04 -8.09
N HIS A 664 6.83 -3.84 -7.13
CA HIS A 664 6.74 -2.60 -6.36
C HIS A 664 7.52 -2.60 -5.03
N GLN A 665 7.99 -3.75 -4.55
CA GLN A 665 8.81 -3.90 -3.34
C GLN A 665 10.07 -3.00 -3.36
N LYS A 666 10.21 -2.11 -2.36
CA LYS A 666 11.44 -1.36 -2.08
C LYS A 666 12.15 -1.99 -0.87
N THR A 667 13.38 -2.51 -1.06
CA THR A 667 14.19 -3.05 0.04
C THR A 667 15.69 -2.84 -0.18
N VAL A 668 16.43 -2.73 0.93
CA VAL A 668 17.90 -2.81 0.97
C VAL A 668 18.29 -3.82 2.04
N ILE A 669 19.13 -4.79 1.74
CA ILE A 669 19.55 -5.86 2.65
C ILE A 669 21.08 -5.92 2.65
N VAL A 670 21.71 -5.85 3.82
CA VAL A 670 23.18 -5.88 3.95
C VAL A 670 23.64 -6.71 5.14
N ASP A 671 24.92 -7.09 5.16
CA ASP A 671 25.61 -7.54 6.36
C ASP A 671 26.14 -6.35 7.19
N ALA A 672 25.59 -6.13 8.37
CA ALA A 672 26.07 -5.15 9.36
C ALA A 672 27.07 -5.79 10.34
N ASP A 673 27.76 -4.95 11.12
CA ASP A 673 28.57 -5.44 12.25
C ASP A 673 27.67 -5.98 13.38
N ALA A 674 28.12 -7.05 14.04
CA ALA A 674 27.47 -7.62 15.23
C ALA A 674 28.40 -7.65 16.46
N GLY A 675 29.58 -7.03 16.37
CA GLY A 675 30.63 -7.12 17.37
C GLY A 675 31.36 -8.46 17.35
N ASN A 676 32.44 -8.58 18.13
CA ASN A 676 33.22 -9.81 18.27
C ASN A 676 33.71 -10.42 16.93
N ASN A 677 33.99 -9.56 15.94
CA ASN A 677 34.29 -9.94 14.54
C ASN A 677 33.20 -10.74 13.81
N ARG A 678 31.97 -10.80 14.35
CA ARG A 678 30.79 -11.37 13.70
C ARG A 678 29.98 -10.29 13.00
N ARG A 679 29.08 -10.71 12.11
CA ARG A 679 28.22 -9.84 11.28
C ARG A 679 26.80 -10.37 11.26
N LYS A 680 25.81 -9.51 11.06
CA LYS A 680 24.37 -9.87 11.10
C LYS A 680 23.67 -9.30 9.88
N ILE A 681 22.58 -9.93 9.45
CA ILE A 681 21.75 -9.37 8.37
C ILE A 681 20.85 -8.30 8.95
N ILE A 682 20.84 -7.12 8.33
CA ILE A 682 19.83 -6.08 8.54
C ILE A 682 19.11 -5.80 7.22
N ALA A 683 17.86 -5.34 7.32
CA ALA A 683 17.03 -5.05 6.15
C ALA A 683 16.28 -3.72 6.32
N PHE A 684 16.13 -2.97 5.24
CA PHE A 684 15.30 -1.79 5.13
C PHE A 684 14.07 -2.10 4.27
N VAL A 685 12.90 -1.65 4.70
CA VAL A 685 11.59 -1.88 4.06
C VAL A 685 10.69 -0.65 4.23
N GLY A 686 10.03 -0.22 3.16
CA GLY A 686 9.08 0.90 3.20
C GLY A 686 8.61 1.39 1.83
N GLY A 687 8.17 2.65 1.77
CA GLY A 687 7.69 3.30 0.55
C GLY A 687 8.77 3.96 -0.31
N LEU A 688 9.87 4.46 0.30
CA LEU A 688 10.96 5.09 -0.45
C LEU A 688 11.70 4.10 -1.38
N ASP A 689 11.68 4.39 -2.69
CA ASP A 689 12.64 3.84 -3.66
C ASP A 689 13.96 4.64 -3.62
N LEU A 690 15.07 4.01 -4.03
CA LEU A 690 16.38 4.68 -4.16
C LEU A 690 16.52 5.37 -5.53
N CYS A 691 15.69 6.38 -5.77
CA CYS A 691 15.67 7.15 -7.01
C CYS A 691 15.41 8.65 -6.79
N ASP A 692 15.31 9.37 -7.90
CA ASP A 692 15.02 10.80 -8.03
C ASP A 692 13.75 11.24 -7.28
N GLY A 693 13.73 12.48 -6.80
CA GLY A 693 12.59 13.13 -6.13
C GLY A 693 12.31 12.70 -4.69
N ARG A 694 12.75 11.49 -4.29
CA ARG A 694 12.42 10.82 -3.01
C ARG A 694 13.21 11.34 -1.81
N TYR A 695 14.21 12.20 -2.00
CA TYR A 695 14.81 12.94 -0.90
C TYR A 695 13.85 14.06 -0.50
N ASP A 696 13.49 14.11 0.78
CA ASP A 696 12.90 15.28 1.39
C ASP A 696 13.13 15.24 2.91
N THR A 697 12.63 16.27 3.58
CA THR A 697 12.69 16.45 5.04
C THR A 697 11.35 17.00 5.55
N PRO A 698 11.02 16.90 6.85
CA PRO A 698 9.77 17.43 7.43
C PRO A 698 9.47 18.92 7.19
N ASP A 699 10.46 19.74 6.80
CA ASP A 699 10.27 21.13 6.35
C ASP A 699 9.48 21.23 5.00
N HIS A 700 9.43 20.13 4.23
CA HIS A 700 8.82 19.95 2.89
C HIS A 700 8.88 21.19 1.96
N PRO A 701 10.07 21.75 1.68
CA PRO A 701 10.23 23.03 0.97
C PRO A 701 9.87 22.96 -0.51
N LEU A 702 9.00 23.89 -0.95
CA LEU A 702 8.51 23.99 -2.32
C LEU A 702 9.50 24.66 -3.28
N PHE A 703 10.14 25.75 -2.85
CA PHE A 703 11.01 26.56 -3.70
C PHE A 703 12.38 26.86 -3.06
N ARG A 704 12.48 26.92 -1.72
CA ARG A 704 13.73 27.28 -1.01
C ARG A 704 14.92 26.37 -1.29
N THR A 705 14.68 25.13 -1.71
CA THR A 705 15.72 24.11 -1.94
C THR A 705 16.09 23.87 -3.40
N LEU A 706 15.43 24.55 -4.34
CA LEU A 706 15.61 24.34 -5.79
C LEU A 706 16.99 24.77 -6.33
N GLN A 707 17.78 25.47 -5.51
CA GLN A 707 19.16 25.87 -5.83
C GLN A 707 20.21 25.17 -4.96
N ASN A 708 19.81 24.24 -4.09
CA ASN A 708 20.70 23.43 -3.26
C ASN A 708 20.39 21.92 -3.39
N VAL A 709 19.85 21.26 -2.36
CA VAL A 709 19.70 19.80 -2.28
C VAL A 709 18.73 19.21 -3.32
N HIS A 710 17.86 20.02 -3.94
CA HIS A 710 16.95 19.60 -5.01
C HIS A 710 17.29 20.19 -6.39
N LYS A 711 18.43 20.88 -6.53
CA LYS A 711 18.84 21.53 -7.80
C LYS A 711 18.97 20.52 -8.95
N ASP A 712 19.65 19.42 -8.68
CA ASP A 712 19.91 18.34 -9.64
C ASP A 712 18.97 17.14 -9.39
N ASP A 713 17.88 17.37 -8.65
CA ASP A 713 16.86 16.39 -8.21
C ASP A 713 15.46 17.04 -8.09
N TYR A 714 15.09 17.83 -9.10
CA TYR A 714 13.76 18.43 -9.20
C TYR A 714 12.75 17.36 -9.65
N HIS A 715 11.70 17.15 -8.86
CA HIS A 715 10.55 16.30 -9.21
C HIS A 715 9.25 17.11 -9.12
N ASN A 716 8.43 17.07 -10.17
CA ASN A 716 7.02 17.48 -10.17
C ASN A 716 6.34 17.02 -11.48
N PRO A 717 5.66 15.86 -11.51
CA PRO A 717 5.02 15.30 -12.71
C PRO A 717 3.62 15.90 -12.99
N THR A 718 3.13 16.82 -12.16
CA THR A 718 1.86 17.53 -12.39
C THR A 718 1.94 18.54 -13.55
N PHE A 719 3.14 19.04 -13.88
CA PHE A 719 3.35 20.12 -14.86
C PHE A 719 3.85 19.64 -16.22
N THR A 720 3.16 20.05 -17.30
CA THR A 720 3.56 19.75 -18.69
C THR A 720 4.33 20.91 -19.34
N GLY A 721 5.58 20.68 -19.76
CA GLY A 721 6.43 21.70 -20.39
C GLY A 721 7.46 22.30 -19.44
N SER A 722 7.74 23.60 -19.54
CA SER A 722 8.82 24.23 -18.76
C SER A 722 8.45 24.40 -17.28
N VAL A 723 9.22 23.72 -16.42
CA VAL A 723 9.10 23.74 -14.95
C VAL A 723 9.99 24.79 -14.27
N ALA A 724 10.61 25.70 -15.02
CA ALA A 724 11.49 26.73 -14.47
C ALA A 724 10.79 27.57 -13.39
N ASN A 725 11.40 27.66 -12.21
CA ASN A 725 10.90 28.33 -11.00
C ASN A 725 9.52 27.83 -10.50
N CYS A 726 9.01 26.69 -10.96
CA CYS A 726 7.84 26.03 -10.38
C CYS A 726 8.19 25.43 -9.00
N PRO A 727 7.19 25.16 -8.13
CA PRO A 727 7.43 24.40 -6.92
C PRO A 727 7.82 22.95 -7.27
N ARG A 728 8.78 22.35 -6.55
CA ARG A 728 8.86 20.87 -6.51
C ARG A 728 7.57 20.31 -5.92
N GLU A 729 7.33 19.03 -6.17
CA GLU A 729 6.38 18.22 -5.41
C GLU A 729 7.16 17.61 -4.24
N PRO A 730 6.98 18.07 -2.98
CA PRO A 730 7.68 17.50 -1.84
C PRO A 730 7.22 16.07 -1.57
N TRP A 731 8.10 15.24 -1.01
CA TRP A 731 7.89 13.79 -0.93
C TRP A 731 7.81 13.32 0.52
N HIS A 732 6.58 13.13 1.03
CA HIS A 732 6.35 12.55 2.35
C HIS A 732 6.17 11.04 2.26
N ASP A 733 6.96 10.29 3.03
CA ASP A 733 6.99 8.82 2.95
C ASP A 733 7.46 8.18 4.26
N LEU A 734 7.22 6.86 4.38
CA LEU A 734 7.55 6.09 5.58
C LEU A 734 8.49 4.93 5.22
N HIS A 735 9.52 4.72 6.05
CA HIS A 735 10.46 3.61 5.91
C HIS A 735 10.81 2.99 7.27
N SER A 736 11.41 1.80 7.25
CA SER A 736 11.88 1.12 8.46
C SER A 736 13.21 0.41 8.25
N ARG A 737 14.02 0.32 9.30
CA ARG A 737 15.14 -0.62 9.42
C ARG A 737 14.76 -1.72 10.40
N ILE A 738 15.06 -2.96 10.03
CA ILE A 738 14.83 -4.18 10.80
C ILE A 738 16.19 -4.79 11.10
N ASP A 739 16.52 -4.90 12.39
CA ASP A 739 17.77 -5.48 12.89
C ASP A 739 17.45 -6.63 13.86
N GLY A 740 17.47 -7.86 13.34
CA GLY A 740 17.02 -9.04 14.07
C GLY A 740 16.57 -10.17 13.13
N PRO A 741 15.97 -11.25 13.68
CA PRO A 741 15.66 -12.45 12.89
C PRO A 741 14.71 -12.22 11.70
N ALA A 742 13.85 -11.20 11.75
CA ALA A 742 12.96 -10.83 10.64
C ALA A 742 13.69 -10.30 9.39
N ALA A 743 14.90 -9.76 9.52
CA ALA A 743 15.70 -9.34 8.36
C ALA A 743 16.06 -10.53 7.43
N TYR A 744 16.12 -11.74 7.99
CA TYR A 744 16.40 -12.98 7.25
C TYR A 744 15.16 -13.44 6.44
N ASP A 745 13.95 -13.06 6.84
CA ASP A 745 12.73 -13.30 6.04
C ASP A 745 12.66 -12.33 4.84
N VAL A 746 13.09 -11.07 5.01
CA VAL A 746 13.25 -10.11 3.91
C VAL A 746 14.32 -10.58 2.91
N LEU A 747 15.45 -11.11 3.42
CA LEU A 747 16.47 -11.78 2.61
C LEU A 747 15.90 -13.00 1.87
N THR A 748 15.17 -13.88 2.55
CA THR A 748 14.53 -15.05 1.93
C THR A 748 13.60 -14.64 0.79
N ASN A 749 12.83 -13.55 0.94
CA ASN A 749 12.02 -12.99 -0.13
C ASN A 749 12.86 -12.52 -1.34
N PHE A 750 14.02 -11.88 -1.11
CA PHE A 750 14.94 -11.50 -2.19
C PHE A 750 15.45 -12.74 -2.95
N GLU A 751 15.93 -13.75 -2.22
CA GLU A 751 16.48 -14.99 -2.79
C GLU A 751 15.43 -15.77 -3.60
N GLU A 752 14.21 -15.92 -3.06
CA GLU A 752 13.06 -16.54 -3.73
C GLU A 752 12.70 -15.84 -5.04
N ARG A 753 12.78 -14.50 -5.09
CA ARG A 753 12.55 -13.70 -6.31
C ARG A 753 13.72 -13.78 -7.28
N TRP A 754 14.96 -13.63 -6.81
CA TRP A 754 16.17 -13.67 -7.64
C TRP A 754 16.27 -14.99 -8.41
N MET A 755 16.18 -16.13 -7.70
CA MET A 755 16.20 -17.46 -8.30
C MET A 755 15.00 -17.74 -9.22
N LYS A 756 13.98 -16.87 -9.26
CA LYS A 756 12.88 -16.92 -10.23
C LYS A 756 13.18 -16.06 -11.46
N ALA A 757 13.71 -14.85 -11.28
CA ALA A 757 14.07 -13.92 -12.34
C ALA A 757 15.25 -14.42 -13.19
N ALA A 758 16.29 -14.95 -12.56
CA ALA A 758 17.54 -15.38 -13.22
C ALA A 758 17.40 -16.60 -14.16
N LYS A 759 16.24 -17.29 -14.17
CA LYS A 759 16.06 -18.56 -14.89
C LYS A 759 16.30 -18.42 -16.42
N PRO A 760 17.22 -19.21 -17.02
CA PRO A 760 17.56 -19.09 -18.44
C PRO A 760 16.36 -19.18 -19.40
N LYS A 761 16.18 -18.11 -20.20
CA LYS A 761 15.19 -18.01 -21.27
C LYS A 761 15.80 -18.42 -22.63
N GLY A 762 14.99 -19.02 -23.51
CA GLY A 762 15.40 -19.39 -24.87
C GLY A 762 16.53 -20.43 -24.96
N LEU A 763 17.38 -20.31 -25.98
CA LEU A 763 18.51 -21.21 -26.26
C LEU A 763 19.53 -21.31 -25.11
N LYS A 764 19.58 -20.32 -24.20
CA LYS A 764 20.45 -20.33 -23.02
C LYS A 764 20.15 -21.50 -22.06
N LYS A 765 18.98 -22.14 -22.16
CA LYS A 765 18.64 -23.38 -21.43
C LYS A 765 19.63 -24.54 -21.62
N LEU A 766 20.36 -24.57 -22.75
CA LEU A 766 21.32 -25.63 -23.06
C LEU A 766 22.67 -25.45 -22.32
N LYS A 767 22.87 -24.35 -21.60
CA LYS A 767 24.01 -24.19 -20.67
C LYS A 767 23.54 -24.40 -19.24
N THR A 768 24.15 -25.38 -18.56
CA THR A 768 24.00 -25.61 -17.12
C THR A 768 24.70 -24.50 -16.34
N SER A 769 24.10 -23.31 -16.29
CA SER A 769 24.53 -22.24 -15.41
C SER A 769 24.14 -22.61 -13.98
N TYR A 770 25.12 -22.96 -13.15
CA TYR A 770 24.95 -22.83 -11.71
C TYR A 770 24.85 -21.33 -11.41
N ASP A 771 23.75 -20.93 -10.79
CA ASP A 771 23.47 -19.53 -10.45
C ASP A 771 24.14 -19.19 -9.11
N ASP A 772 25.47 -19.09 -9.15
CA ASP A 772 26.33 -18.73 -8.01
C ASP A 772 26.27 -17.23 -7.67
N ALA A 773 25.14 -16.57 -7.96
CA ALA A 773 24.92 -15.15 -7.69
C ALA A 773 24.64 -14.87 -6.21
N LEU A 774 23.84 -15.73 -5.56
CA LEU A 774 23.43 -15.60 -4.16
C LEU A 774 24.47 -16.24 -3.22
N LEU A 775 24.84 -15.52 -2.16
CA LEU A 775 25.66 -16.05 -1.08
C LEU A 775 24.87 -17.01 -0.17
N ARG A 776 25.45 -18.16 0.12
CA ARG A 776 24.95 -19.11 1.11
C ARG A 776 25.30 -18.66 2.53
N ILE A 777 24.48 -17.77 3.10
CA ILE A 777 24.69 -17.26 4.46
C ILE A 777 24.75 -18.38 5.52
N ASP A 778 24.08 -19.51 5.28
CA ASP A 778 24.13 -20.74 6.10
C ASP A 778 25.52 -21.39 6.19
N ARG A 779 26.50 -20.89 5.42
CA ARG A 779 27.87 -21.41 5.32
C ARG A 779 28.95 -20.36 5.60
N ILE A 780 28.57 -19.14 6.00
CA ILE A 780 29.50 -18.04 6.29
C ILE A 780 29.64 -17.93 7.81
N PRO A 781 30.71 -18.47 8.44
CA PRO A 781 30.78 -18.64 9.89
C PRO A 781 30.90 -17.34 10.69
N ASP A 782 31.28 -16.24 10.04
CA ASP A 782 31.24 -14.90 10.63
C ASP A 782 29.84 -14.27 10.62
N ILE A 783 28.86 -14.79 9.87
CA ILE A 783 27.48 -14.30 9.92
C ILE A 783 26.70 -15.03 11.03
N ILE A 784 26.01 -14.26 11.87
CA ILE A 784 25.09 -14.77 12.89
C ILE A 784 23.92 -15.49 12.21
N GLY A 785 23.62 -16.72 12.63
CA GLY A 785 22.44 -17.47 12.18
C GLY A 785 21.14 -16.91 12.74
N VAL A 786 20.03 -17.06 12.00
CA VAL A 786 18.68 -16.54 12.38
C VAL A 786 18.17 -17.06 13.75
N PHE A 787 18.73 -18.17 14.25
CA PHE A 787 18.41 -18.78 15.55
C PHE A 787 19.53 -18.59 16.60
N GLU A 788 20.60 -17.87 16.28
CA GLU A 788 21.72 -17.59 17.19
C GLU A 788 21.60 -16.24 17.92
N THR A 789 20.71 -15.36 17.46
CA THR A 789 20.41 -14.09 18.12
C THR A 789 19.73 -14.36 19.46
N PRO A 790 20.31 -13.99 20.61
CA PRO A 790 19.66 -14.18 21.90
C PRO A 790 18.42 -13.28 22.00
N VAL A 791 17.28 -13.87 22.38
CA VAL A 791 16.05 -13.13 22.66
C VAL A 791 15.99 -12.89 24.17
N SER A 792 16.19 -11.64 24.58
CA SER A 792 15.79 -11.19 25.92
C SER A 792 14.30 -10.85 25.87
N GLU A 793 13.46 -11.58 26.61
CA GLU A 793 12.03 -11.23 26.70
C GLU A 793 11.78 -10.04 27.64
N ASP A 794 12.74 -9.72 28.53
CA ASP A 794 12.69 -8.63 29.51
C ASP A 794 13.36 -7.32 29.04
N ASP A 795 13.83 -7.25 27.78
CA ASP A 795 14.40 -6.03 27.19
C ASP A 795 13.26 -5.05 26.79
N PRO A 796 13.23 -3.80 27.33
CA PRO A 796 12.19 -2.82 27.02
C PRO A 796 12.21 -2.38 25.54
N GLU A 797 13.40 -2.26 24.95
CA GLU A 797 13.58 -1.81 23.58
C GLU A 797 13.49 -2.95 22.55
N ALA A 798 13.21 -4.18 23.00
CA ALA A 798 13.00 -5.31 22.11
C ALA A 798 11.72 -5.13 21.27
N TRP A 799 11.78 -5.62 20.03
CA TRP A 799 10.64 -5.67 19.12
C TRP A 799 10.25 -7.11 18.79
N HIS A 800 9.01 -7.29 18.35
CA HIS A 800 8.53 -8.50 17.71
C HIS A 800 7.99 -8.12 16.33
N VAL A 801 8.48 -8.79 15.28
CA VAL A 801 8.34 -8.35 13.87
C VAL A 801 7.90 -9.51 12.99
N GLN A 802 6.94 -9.29 12.10
CA GLN A 802 6.47 -10.27 11.13
C GLN A 802 6.50 -9.68 9.72
N ILE A 803 6.98 -10.46 8.75
CA ILE A 803 7.08 -10.03 7.34
C ILE A 803 5.87 -10.53 6.56
N PHE A 804 5.26 -9.62 5.80
CA PHE A 804 4.07 -9.85 4.99
C PHE A 804 4.35 -9.52 3.52
N ARG A 805 3.64 -10.18 2.61
CA ARG A 805 3.75 -9.96 1.16
C ARG A 805 2.41 -9.94 0.45
N SER A 806 2.42 -9.32 -0.71
CA SER A 806 1.48 -9.58 -1.80
C SER A 806 2.31 -10.11 -2.96
N ILE A 807 2.31 -11.41 -3.22
CA ILE A 807 3.16 -12.00 -4.28
C ILE A 807 2.64 -13.37 -4.75
N ASP A 808 2.93 -13.74 -5.99
CA ASP A 808 2.44 -15.00 -6.59
C ASP A 808 3.56 -16.00 -6.97
N SER A 809 3.16 -17.25 -7.24
CA SER A 809 4.04 -18.32 -7.71
C SER A 809 4.60 -18.10 -9.13
N ASN A 810 4.32 -16.97 -9.79
CA ASN A 810 5.00 -16.54 -11.02
C ASN A 810 6.23 -15.68 -10.69
N SER A 811 6.22 -14.92 -9.59
CA SER A 811 7.33 -14.07 -9.16
C SER A 811 8.32 -14.69 -8.15
N VAL A 812 7.98 -15.78 -7.45
CA VAL A 812 8.93 -16.53 -6.56
C VAL A 812 9.23 -17.95 -7.05
N LYS A 813 10.34 -18.55 -6.60
CA LYS A 813 10.76 -19.91 -7.00
C LYS A 813 10.19 -21.04 -6.14
N ASP A 814 10.21 -20.91 -4.81
CA ASP A 814 10.18 -22.05 -3.88
C ASP A 814 8.90 -22.16 -3.03
N PHE A 815 7.78 -21.58 -3.49
CA PHE A 815 6.47 -21.86 -2.91
C PHE A 815 6.15 -23.37 -2.93
N PRO A 816 5.42 -23.89 -1.91
CA PRO A 816 5.03 -25.30 -1.82
C PRO A 816 4.31 -25.79 -3.09
N LYS A 817 4.62 -27.02 -3.49
CA LYS A 817 3.93 -27.71 -4.61
C LYS A 817 2.75 -28.58 -4.15
N ASP A 818 2.77 -29.02 -2.89
CA ASP A 818 1.64 -29.77 -2.32
C ASP A 818 0.55 -28.77 -1.90
N PRO A 819 -0.70 -28.95 -2.38
CA PRO A 819 -1.88 -28.26 -1.89
C PRO A 819 -1.95 -28.03 -0.38
N LYS A 820 -1.65 -29.05 0.42
CA LYS A 820 -1.77 -29.02 1.89
C LYS A 820 -0.74 -28.11 2.53
N ASP A 821 0.49 -28.09 2.01
CA ASP A 821 1.56 -27.24 2.53
C ASP A 821 1.42 -25.78 2.06
N ALA A 822 0.78 -25.56 0.90
CA ALA A 822 0.34 -24.23 0.49
C ALA A 822 -0.74 -23.69 1.45
N THR A 823 -1.76 -24.49 1.80
CA THR A 823 -2.81 -24.09 2.74
C THR A 823 -2.28 -23.81 4.15
N LYS A 824 -1.31 -24.59 4.66
CA LYS A 824 -0.62 -24.32 5.95
C LYS A 824 0.10 -22.97 6.01
N LYS A 825 0.48 -22.41 4.84
CA LYS A 825 1.12 -21.09 4.69
C LYS A 825 0.15 -20.00 4.21
N ASN A 826 -1.16 -20.23 4.34
CA ASN A 826 -2.24 -19.33 3.90
C ASN A 826 -2.09 -18.86 2.45
N LEU A 827 -1.54 -19.72 1.58
CA LEU A 827 -1.39 -19.41 0.15
C LEU A 827 -2.70 -19.70 -0.58
N VAL A 828 -3.35 -18.64 -1.06
CA VAL A 828 -4.64 -18.68 -1.75
C VAL A 828 -4.47 -19.22 -3.18
N CYS A 829 -5.45 -19.97 -3.68
CA CYS A 829 -5.41 -20.58 -5.01
C CYS A 829 -6.01 -19.63 -6.06
N GLY A 830 -5.18 -19.00 -6.89
CA GLY A 830 -5.64 -18.29 -8.09
C GLY A 830 -5.92 -19.24 -9.26
N LYS A 831 -6.31 -18.71 -10.42
CA LYS A 831 -6.36 -19.52 -11.66
C LYS A 831 -4.92 -19.92 -12.06
N ASN A 832 -4.57 -21.19 -11.83
CA ASN A 832 -3.28 -21.79 -12.19
C ASN A 832 -2.05 -21.17 -11.46
N VAL A 833 -2.24 -20.58 -10.27
CA VAL A 833 -1.20 -19.85 -9.52
C VAL A 833 -1.47 -19.94 -8.00
N LEU A 834 -0.43 -19.93 -7.17
CA LEU A 834 -0.54 -19.75 -5.70
C LEU A 834 -0.22 -18.30 -5.33
N ILE A 835 -0.92 -17.75 -4.35
CA ILE A 835 -0.90 -16.33 -4.00
C ILE A 835 -0.67 -16.15 -2.50
N ASP A 836 0.33 -15.36 -2.13
CA ASP A 836 0.49 -14.79 -0.79
C ASP A 836 -0.24 -13.45 -0.75
N MET A 837 -1.20 -13.32 0.17
CA MET A 837 -2.00 -12.12 0.43
C MET A 837 -1.90 -11.72 1.92
N SER A 838 -0.76 -12.01 2.54
CA SER A 838 -0.56 -11.80 3.98
C SER A 838 -0.59 -10.33 4.38
N ILE A 839 -0.28 -9.37 3.49
CA ILE A 839 -0.45 -7.93 3.78
C ILE A 839 -1.92 -7.59 4.01
N HIS A 840 -2.81 -7.98 3.09
CA HIS A 840 -4.25 -7.74 3.26
C HIS A 840 -4.79 -8.39 4.54
N THR A 841 -4.33 -9.61 4.83
CA THR A 841 -4.67 -10.33 6.06
C THR A 841 -4.21 -9.58 7.31
N ALA A 842 -2.97 -9.07 7.33
CA ALA A 842 -2.41 -8.33 8.46
C ALA A 842 -3.13 -6.99 8.71
N TYR A 843 -3.44 -6.24 7.66
CA TYR A 843 -4.25 -5.01 7.77
C TYR A 843 -5.63 -5.33 8.38
N VAL A 844 -6.36 -6.31 7.84
CA VAL A 844 -7.69 -6.70 8.36
C VAL A 844 -7.63 -7.12 9.82
N MET A 845 -6.61 -7.89 10.22
CA MET A 845 -6.47 -8.32 11.61
C MET A 845 -6.11 -7.18 12.56
N ALA A 846 -5.24 -6.25 12.17
CA ALA A 846 -4.91 -5.08 12.97
C ALA A 846 -6.11 -4.12 13.13
N ILE A 847 -6.87 -3.87 12.06
CA ILE A 847 -8.10 -3.08 12.10
C ILE A 847 -9.16 -3.74 13.01
N ARG A 848 -9.25 -5.07 12.99
CA ARG A 848 -10.16 -5.82 13.88
C ARG A 848 -9.69 -5.85 15.33
N ALA A 849 -8.39 -5.82 15.58
CA ALA A 849 -7.80 -5.75 16.92
C ALA A 849 -8.01 -4.39 17.59
N ALA A 850 -7.98 -3.31 16.80
CA ALA A 850 -7.98 -1.91 17.28
C ALA A 850 -9.08 -1.60 18.31
N GLN A 851 -8.73 -0.96 19.43
CA GLN A 851 -9.63 -0.63 20.53
C GLN A 851 -9.87 0.86 20.74
N HIS A 852 -8.91 1.70 20.40
CA HIS A 852 -8.91 3.14 20.66
C HIS A 852 -8.88 3.93 19.36
N PHE A 853 -7.87 3.74 18.51
CA PHE A 853 -7.77 4.47 17.25
C PHE A 853 -6.95 3.77 16.17
N ILE A 854 -7.16 4.23 14.93
CA ILE A 854 -6.35 3.89 13.76
C ILE A 854 -5.84 5.19 13.13
N TYR A 855 -4.53 5.26 12.86
CA TYR A 855 -3.91 6.30 12.06
C TYR A 855 -3.32 5.65 10.80
N ILE A 856 -3.71 6.11 9.61
CA ILE A 856 -3.28 5.59 8.31
C ILE A 856 -2.68 6.73 7.49
N GLU A 857 -1.57 6.44 6.83
CA GLU A 857 -1.08 7.25 5.72
C GLU A 857 -0.96 6.35 4.49
N ASN A 858 -1.57 6.76 3.37
CA ASN A 858 -1.52 5.96 2.16
C ASN A 858 -1.63 6.75 0.85
N GLN A 859 -0.79 6.41 -0.12
CA GLN A 859 -0.84 6.93 -1.50
C GLN A 859 -2.22 6.76 -2.17
N TYR A 860 -2.99 5.72 -1.81
CA TYR A 860 -4.34 5.46 -2.32
C TYR A 860 -5.27 4.95 -1.22
N PHE A 861 -6.56 5.30 -1.26
CA PHE A 861 -7.57 4.71 -0.37
C PHE A 861 -8.83 4.27 -1.16
N ILE A 862 -8.76 3.07 -1.74
CA ILE A 862 -9.78 2.47 -2.62
C ILE A 862 -10.05 1.03 -2.21
N GLY A 863 -11.32 0.65 -2.03
CA GLY A 863 -11.68 -0.75 -1.80
C GLY A 863 -13.12 -1.00 -1.41
N SER A 864 -13.40 -2.28 -1.13
CA SER A 864 -14.71 -2.81 -0.75
C SER A 864 -15.84 -2.51 -1.76
N SER A 865 -15.54 -2.58 -3.07
CA SER A 865 -16.48 -2.15 -4.13
C SER A 865 -17.83 -2.86 -4.08
N TYR A 866 -17.86 -4.13 -3.67
CA TYR A 866 -19.08 -4.92 -3.48
C TYR A 866 -20.18 -4.23 -2.65
N ASN A 867 -19.81 -3.28 -1.76
CA ASN A 867 -20.76 -2.52 -0.94
C ASN A 867 -20.90 -1.04 -1.35
N TRP A 868 -20.28 -0.59 -2.44
CA TRP A 868 -20.57 0.73 -3.03
C TRP A 868 -22.00 0.78 -3.57
N SER A 869 -22.56 1.98 -3.73
CA SER A 869 -23.91 2.18 -4.29
C SER A 869 -24.03 1.88 -5.80
N SER A 870 -22.90 1.68 -6.48
CA SER A 870 -22.76 1.51 -7.93
C SER A 870 -21.37 0.92 -8.23
N TYR A 871 -21.20 0.18 -9.33
CA TYR A 871 -19.93 -0.48 -9.72
C TYR A 871 -19.45 -1.52 -8.68
N LYS A 872 -20.36 -2.40 -8.25
CA LYS A 872 -20.05 -3.43 -7.23
C LYS A 872 -19.15 -4.53 -7.78
N ASP A 873 -19.43 -4.90 -9.02
CA ASP A 873 -18.80 -5.88 -9.89
C ASP A 873 -17.40 -5.50 -10.39
N LEU A 874 -16.96 -4.27 -10.12
CA LEU A 874 -15.63 -3.73 -10.43
C LEU A 874 -14.46 -4.57 -9.87
N GLY A 875 -14.70 -5.32 -8.79
CA GLY A 875 -13.72 -6.27 -8.24
C GLY A 875 -12.60 -5.64 -7.39
N ALA A 876 -12.76 -4.40 -6.91
CA ALA A 876 -11.90 -3.80 -5.90
C ALA A 876 -12.29 -4.33 -4.50
N ASN A 877 -12.15 -5.64 -4.31
CA ASN A 877 -12.75 -6.41 -3.23
C ASN A 877 -11.97 -6.41 -1.90
N ASN A 878 -10.83 -5.72 -1.81
CA ASN A 878 -10.10 -5.62 -0.55
C ASN A 878 -11.00 -5.07 0.58
N LEU A 879 -10.92 -5.68 1.76
CA LEU A 879 -11.84 -5.42 2.88
C LEU A 879 -11.49 -4.16 3.70
N ILE A 880 -10.34 -3.51 3.46
CA ILE A 880 -9.75 -2.54 4.39
C ILE A 880 -10.69 -1.36 4.71
N PRO A 881 -11.30 -0.67 3.72
CA PRO A 881 -12.29 0.37 4.00
C PRO A 881 -13.50 -0.14 4.80
N MET A 882 -14.05 -1.30 4.44
CA MET A 882 -15.22 -1.84 5.14
C MET A 882 -14.91 -2.23 6.59
N GLU A 883 -13.77 -2.83 6.86
CA GLU A 883 -13.37 -3.21 8.23
C GLU A 883 -13.20 -1.98 9.13
N ILE A 884 -12.67 -0.87 8.62
CA ILE A 884 -12.57 0.41 9.36
C ILE A 884 -13.97 0.96 9.64
N ALA A 885 -14.83 1.03 8.61
CA ALA A 885 -16.20 1.52 8.74
C ALA A 885 -17.04 0.66 9.70
N LEU A 886 -16.86 -0.67 9.70
CA LEU A 886 -17.53 -1.59 10.62
C LEU A 886 -16.93 -1.58 12.03
N LYS A 887 -15.62 -1.43 12.21
CA LYS A 887 -15.00 -1.23 13.54
C LYS A 887 -15.58 0.01 14.21
N ILE A 888 -15.66 1.14 13.49
CA ILE A 888 -16.30 2.37 13.98
C ILE A 888 -17.79 2.12 14.29
N ALA A 889 -18.53 1.49 13.38
CA ALA A 889 -19.95 1.19 13.58
C ALA A 889 -20.19 0.29 14.81
N ASN A 890 -19.32 -0.68 15.08
CA ASN A 890 -19.44 -1.58 16.22
C ASN A 890 -19.06 -0.87 17.53
N LYS A 891 -18.05 0.01 17.53
CA LYS A 891 -17.72 0.87 18.67
C LYS A 891 -18.85 1.84 19.01
N ILE A 892 -19.50 2.44 17.99
CA ILE A 892 -20.71 3.25 18.15
C ILE A 892 -21.85 2.45 18.79
N ARG A 893 -22.12 1.22 18.31
CA ARG A 893 -23.15 0.33 18.89
C ARG A 893 -22.84 -0.12 20.32
N ALA A 894 -21.55 -0.17 20.69
CA ALA A 894 -21.10 -0.44 22.06
C ALA A 894 -21.10 0.81 22.96
N HIS A 895 -21.41 2.00 22.42
CA HIS A 895 -21.23 3.31 23.06
C HIS A 895 -19.78 3.60 23.49
N GLU A 896 -18.81 2.95 22.84
CA GLU A 896 -17.38 3.12 23.08
C GLU A 896 -16.80 4.22 22.17
N ARG A 897 -15.78 4.95 22.68
CA ARG A 897 -15.03 5.91 21.86
C ARG A 897 -14.07 5.19 20.92
N PHE A 898 -13.97 5.70 19.70
CA PHE A 898 -13.02 5.25 18.69
C PHE A 898 -12.77 6.37 17.67
N ALA A 899 -11.59 6.40 17.07
CA ALA A 899 -11.25 7.33 15.99
C ALA A 899 -10.46 6.68 14.84
N ALA A 900 -10.69 7.14 13.61
CA ALA A 900 -9.90 6.81 12.44
C ALA A 900 -9.45 8.08 11.71
N TYR A 901 -8.13 8.21 11.55
CA TYR A 901 -7.46 9.29 10.86
C TYR A 901 -6.81 8.72 9.59
N ILE A 902 -7.11 9.30 8.43
CA ILE A 902 -6.58 8.81 7.14
C ILE A 902 -5.97 9.99 6.39
N VAL A 903 -4.66 9.94 6.16
CA VAL A 903 -3.92 10.90 5.33
C VAL A 903 -3.68 10.27 3.95
N VAL A 904 -4.08 10.98 2.91
CA VAL A 904 -3.90 10.60 1.49
C VAL A 904 -3.29 11.79 0.73
N PRO A 905 -2.64 11.59 -0.43
CA PRO A 905 -2.20 12.73 -1.22
C PRO A 905 -3.40 13.53 -1.74
N MET A 906 -3.22 14.82 -2.01
CA MET A 906 -4.32 15.69 -2.45
C MET A 906 -4.90 15.19 -3.79
N TRP A 907 -4.02 14.76 -4.71
CA TRP A 907 -4.35 13.93 -5.86
C TRP A 907 -3.27 12.86 -6.08
N PRO A 908 -3.58 11.71 -6.71
CA PRO A 908 -2.56 10.76 -7.18
C PRO A 908 -1.57 11.39 -8.16
N GLU A 909 -0.27 11.03 -8.04
CA GLU A 909 0.86 11.55 -8.82
C GLU A 909 0.56 11.69 -10.33
N GLY A 910 1.01 12.80 -10.91
CA GLY A 910 0.72 13.18 -12.30
C GLY A 910 -0.42 14.19 -12.44
N VAL A 911 -0.86 14.42 -13.69
CA VAL A 911 -1.75 15.56 -14.04
C VAL A 911 -3.17 15.38 -13.45
N PRO A 912 -3.68 16.31 -12.59
CA PRO A 912 -4.98 16.19 -11.91
C PRO A 912 -6.22 16.15 -12.81
N THR A 913 -6.15 16.82 -13.98
CA THR A 913 -7.16 16.76 -15.03
C THR A 913 -7.05 15.50 -15.90
N GLY A 914 -5.93 14.78 -15.81
CA GLY A 914 -5.66 13.56 -16.56
C GLY A 914 -6.65 12.45 -16.22
N ALA A 915 -7.07 11.71 -17.24
CA ALA A 915 -8.21 10.82 -17.13
C ALA A 915 -7.99 9.64 -16.15
N ALA A 916 -6.74 9.19 -15.96
CA ALA A 916 -6.40 8.18 -14.96
C ALA A 916 -6.56 8.71 -13.52
N THR A 917 -5.96 9.87 -13.21
CA THR A 917 -6.06 10.54 -11.90
C THR A 917 -7.50 10.86 -11.54
N GLN A 918 -8.28 11.39 -12.50
CA GLN A 918 -9.72 11.61 -12.36
C GLN A 918 -10.51 10.34 -12.06
N ARG A 919 -10.16 9.19 -12.68
CA ARG A 919 -10.83 7.91 -12.43
C ARG A 919 -10.50 7.35 -11.05
N ILE A 920 -9.25 7.49 -10.59
CA ILE A 920 -8.81 7.05 -9.25
C ILE A 920 -9.50 7.87 -8.15
N LEU A 921 -9.57 9.19 -8.32
CA LEU A 921 -10.31 10.09 -7.40
C LEU A 921 -11.80 9.74 -7.29
N PHE A 922 -12.42 9.29 -8.39
CA PHE A 922 -13.81 8.83 -8.39
C PHE A 922 -14.00 7.54 -7.57
N TRP A 923 -13.05 6.59 -7.64
CA TRP A 923 -13.06 5.39 -6.81
C TRP A 923 -12.80 5.70 -5.33
N GLN A 924 -11.94 6.68 -5.03
CA GLN A 924 -11.74 7.19 -3.67
C GLN A 924 -13.03 7.82 -3.13
N HIS A 925 -13.72 8.66 -3.91
CA HIS A 925 -15.03 9.22 -3.54
C HIS A 925 -16.08 8.15 -3.23
N LYS A 926 -16.19 7.10 -4.06
CA LYS A 926 -17.10 5.97 -3.81
C LYS A 926 -16.76 5.24 -2.52
N THR A 927 -15.47 5.04 -2.24
CA THR A 927 -14.98 4.42 -1.00
C THR A 927 -15.33 5.28 0.22
N MET A 928 -15.03 6.59 0.20
CA MET A 928 -15.37 7.53 1.27
C MET A 928 -16.89 7.57 1.54
N GLN A 929 -17.70 7.67 0.48
CA GLN A 929 -19.16 7.70 0.57
C GLN A 929 -19.72 6.43 1.24
N MET A 930 -19.17 5.26 0.92
CA MET A 930 -19.52 3.99 1.56
C MET A 930 -19.16 3.97 3.06
N MET A 931 -17.98 4.50 3.43
CA MET A 931 -17.52 4.56 4.82
C MET A 931 -18.48 5.42 5.67
N TYR A 932 -18.69 6.67 5.26
CA TYR A 932 -19.49 7.63 6.02
C TYR A 932 -20.97 7.26 6.10
N GLU A 933 -21.55 6.67 5.06
CA GLU A 933 -22.90 6.10 5.12
C GLU A 933 -23.02 4.96 6.13
N THR A 934 -22.00 4.12 6.26
CA THR A 934 -22.01 2.98 7.19
C THR A 934 -21.93 3.46 8.64
N ILE A 935 -21.13 4.50 8.90
CA ILE A 935 -21.02 5.17 10.20
C ILE A 935 -22.33 5.90 10.55
N TYR A 936 -22.91 6.66 9.60
CA TYR A 936 -24.19 7.35 9.83
C TYR A 936 -25.33 6.36 10.14
N LYS A 937 -25.41 5.24 9.43
CA LYS A 937 -26.39 4.17 9.72
C LYS A 937 -26.22 3.65 11.16
N ALA A 938 -24.98 3.45 11.62
CA ALA A 938 -24.72 3.04 13.00
C ALA A 938 -25.12 4.09 14.05
N LEU A 939 -24.96 5.39 13.77
CA LEU A 939 -25.43 6.46 14.65
C LEU A 939 -26.96 6.44 14.81
N VAL A 940 -27.69 6.32 13.69
CA VAL A 940 -29.17 6.24 13.68
C VAL A 940 -29.66 4.95 14.34
N GLU A 941 -28.95 3.83 14.19
CA GLU A 941 -29.27 2.55 14.85
C GLU A 941 -29.25 2.63 16.40
N VAL A 942 -28.58 3.63 17.00
CA VAL A 942 -28.56 3.86 18.46
C VAL A 942 -29.03 5.27 18.90
N GLY A 943 -29.62 6.06 18.01
CA GLY A 943 -30.18 7.39 18.34
C GLY A 943 -29.13 8.46 18.68
N LEU A 944 -27.95 8.40 18.07
CA LEU A 944 -26.82 9.31 18.32
C LEU A 944 -26.55 10.33 17.20
N GLU A 945 -27.36 10.34 16.13
CA GLU A 945 -27.18 11.18 14.94
C GLU A 945 -27.34 12.69 15.18
N GLU A 946 -28.05 13.08 16.25
CA GLU A 946 -28.18 14.48 16.69
C GLU A 946 -27.04 14.90 17.64
N ALA A 947 -26.47 13.95 18.40
CA ALA A 947 -25.36 14.21 19.32
C ALA A 947 -23.98 14.24 18.61
N PHE A 948 -23.80 13.42 17.57
CA PHE A 948 -22.53 13.26 16.85
C PHE A 948 -22.71 13.31 15.33
N SER A 949 -21.64 13.67 14.64
CA SER A 949 -21.48 13.53 13.19
C SER A 949 -20.58 12.35 12.85
N PRO A 950 -20.61 11.82 11.61
CA PRO A 950 -19.64 10.81 11.16
C PRO A 950 -18.18 11.28 11.26
N GLN A 951 -17.93 12.60 11.24
CA GLN A 951 -16.60 13.22 11.40
C GLN A 951 -16.15 13.36 12.87
N ASP A 952 -16.97 12.96 13.84
CA ASP A 952 -16.54 12.75 15.23
C ASP A 952 -15.92 11.34 15.44
N PHE A 953 -15.75 10.57 14.36
CA PHE A 953 -15.17 9.21 14.36
C PHE A 953 -14.23 8.94 13.18
N LEU A 954 -14.50 9.49 11.99
CA LEU A 954 -13.69 9.27 10.77
C LEU A 954 -13.32 10.60 10.12
N ASN A 955 -12.03 10.85 9.88
CA ASN A 955 -11.58 12.04 9.14
C ASN A 955 -10.54 11.68 8.08
N PHE A 956 -10.63 12.37 6.95
CA PHE A 956 -9.68 12.29 5.83
C PHE A 956 -8.93 13.62 5.69
N PHE A 957 -7.63 13.53 5.49
CA PHE A 957 -6.69 14.64 5.35
C PHE A 957 -5.81 14.46 4.13
N CYS A 958 -5.18 15.54 3.68
CA CYS A 958 -4.04 15.53 2.77
C CYS A 958 -2.99 16.52 3.25
N LEU A 959 -1.78 16.47 2.69
CA LEU A 959 -0.71 17.39 3.06
C LEU A 959 -0.49 18.46 1.99
N GLY A 960 -0.07 19.65 2.40
CA GLY A 960 0.29 20.74 1.49
C GLY A 960 1.03 21.88 2.20
N ASN A 961 1.92 22.54 1.45
CA ASN A 961 2.74 23.63 1.95
C ASN A 961 2.45 24.93 1.18
N ARG A 962 2.85 26.07 1.76
CA ARG A 962 2.81 27.39 1.14
C ARG A 962 3.92 28.27 1.68
N GLU A 963 4.86 28.65 0.82
CA GLU A 963 6.01 29.49 1.19
C GLU A 963 5.73 30.97 0.88
N SER A 964 5.94 31.86 1.83
CA SER A 964 6.03 33.30 1.55
C SER A 964 7.25 33.62 0.67
N VAL A 965 7.40 34.89 0.25
CA VAL A 965 8.55 35.32 -0.56
C VAL A 965 9.60 35.94 0.37
N ASP A 966 10.72 35.24 0.55
CA ASP A 966 11.83 35.70 1.40
C ASP A 966 12.39 37.03 0.84
N GLY A 967 12.32 38.10 1.64
CA GLY A 967 12.51 39.49 1.18
C GLY A 967 13.88 39.85 0.58
N PHE A 968 14.86 38.95 0.64
CA PHE A 968 16.17 39.09 0.00
C PHE A 968 16.21 38.61 -1.47
N ASN A 969 15.25 37.80 -1.92
CA ASN A 969 15.24 37.20 -3.27
C ASN A 969 14.28 37.88 -4.28
N SER A 970 13.62 38.97 -3.88
CA SER A 970 12.63 39.70 -4.70
C SER A 970 13.15 40.27 -6.02
N SER A 971 14.47 40.32 -6.21
CA SER A 971 15.16 40.88 -7.39
C SER A 971 15.27 39.92 -8.59
N CYS A 972 14.98 38.63 -8.41
CA CYS A 972 15.23 37.60 -9.44
C CYS A 972 13.97 36.98 -10.07
N MET A 973 12.76 37.45 -9.72
CA MET A 973 11.52 36.97 -10.32
C MET A 973 11.19 37.71 -11.63
N PRO A 974 11.24 37.07 -12.81
CA PRO A 974 10.71 37.66 -14.03
C PRO A 974 9.18 37.80 -13.92
N SER A 975 8.63 38.84 -14.53
CA SER A 975 7.17 39.08 -14.59
C SER A 975 6.44 37.82 -15.08
N PRO A 976 5.48 37.27 -14.33
CA PRO A 976 4.76 36.08 -14.78
C PRO A 976 3.99 36.42 -16.07
N PRO A 977 4.09 35.60 -17.13
CA PRO A 977 3.31 35.82 -18.35
C PRO A 977 1.82 35.74 -18.04
N SER A 978 1.01 36.44 -18.83
CA SER A 978 -0.46 36.51 -18.71
C SER A 978 -1.15 35.21 -19.16
N SER A 979 -0.73 34.07 -18.61
CA SER A 979 -1.19 32.73 -18.97
C SER A 979 -1.85 32.07 -17.77
N HIS A 980 -3.07 31.54 -17.95
CA HIS A 980 -3.78 30.75 -16.94
C HIS A 980 -3.28 29.29 -16.89
N THR A 981 -1.95 29.09 -16.93
CA THR A 981 -1.32 27.76 -16.86
C THR A 981 -1.12 27.34 -15.40
N PRO A 982 -1.21 26.04 -15.06
CA PRO A 982 -0.92 25.55 -13.71
C PRO A 982 0.43 26.03 -13.18
N GLN A 983 1.47 26.04 -14.01
CA GLN A 983 2.79 26.56 -13.67
C GLN A 983 2.77 28.04 -13.27
N ALA A 984 2.03 28.89 -13.99
CA ALA A 984 1.92 30.31 -13.67
C ALA A 984 1.08 30.54 -12.40
N LEU A 985 0.02 29.75 -12.21
CA LEU A 985 -0.84 29.83 -11.04
C LEU A 985 -0.11 29.37 -9.77
N SER A 986 0.50 28.18 -9.74
CA SER A 986 1.25 27.66 -8.58
C SER A 986 2.46 28.53 -8.20
N ARG A 987 3.13 29.17 -9.18
CA ARG A 987 4.18 30.18 -8.90
C ARG A 987 3.61 31.45 -8.27
N LYS A 988 2.44 31.91 -8.69
CA LYS A 988 1.77 33.11 -8.15
C LYS A 988 1.21 32.84 -6.75
N SER A 989 0.54 31.72 -6.54
CA SER A 989 -0.09 31.34 -5.27
C SER A 989 0.90 30.89 -4.20
N ARG A 990 2.09 30.43 -4.63
CA ARG A 990 3.20 29.92 -3.82
C ARG A 990 2.90 28.64 -3.02
N ARG A 991 1.89 27.86 -3.44
CA ARG A 991 1.45 26.63 -2.77
C ARG A 991 1.58 25.40 -3.67
N PHE A 992 1.71 24.22 -3.05
CA PHE A 992 1.57 22.93 -3.70
C PHE A 992 1.21 21.85 -2.67
N MET A 993 0.67 20.70 -3.12
CA MET A 993 0.51 19.56 -2.20
C MET A 993 1.89 19.04 -1.78
N ILE A 994 1.95 18.43 -0.61
CA ILE A 994 3.04 17.52 -0.24
C ILE A 994 2.55 16.13 -0.61
N TYR A 995 3.33 15.40 -1.40
CA TYR A 995 2.89 14.11 -1.91
C TYR A 995 3.07 13.04 -0.85
N VAL A 996 1.95 12.58 -0.30
CA VAL A 996 1.87 11.44 0.62
C VAL A 996 2.09 10.17 -0.17
N HIS A 997 3.34 9.76 -0.32
CA HIS A 997 3.70 8.46 -0.86
C HIS A 997 3.72 7.37 0.22
N SER A 998 3.66 7.73 1.51
CA SER A 998 3.53 6.83 2.66
C SER A 998 2.68 5.58 2.39
N LYS A 999 3.08 4.43 2.97
CA LYS A 999 2.23 3.23 3.09
C LYS A 999 2.33 2.65 4.50
N GLY A 1000 1.60 3.25 5.44
CA GLY A 1000 1.65 2.89 6.86
C GLY A 1000 0.28 2.82 7.54
N MET A 1001 0.24 2.13 8.67
CA MET A 1001 -0.88 2.14 9.61
C MET A 1001 -0.36 1.94 11.03
N ILE A 1002 -0.77 2.81 11.96
CA ILE A 1002 -0.54 2.71 13.40
C ILE A 1002 -1.88 2.41 14.07
N VAL A 1003 -1.87 1.48 15.02
CA VAL A 1003 -3.04 1.04 15.80
C VAL A 1003 -2.74 1.20 17.29
N ASP A 1004 -3.60 1.94 17.98
CA ASP A 1004 -3.62 2.11 19.45
C ASP A 1004 -2.29 2.56 20.09
N ASP A 1005 -1.39 3.18 19.32
CA ASP A 1005 0.03 3.47 19.67
C ASP A 1005 0.89 2.21 20.02
N GLU A 1006 0.37 0.98 19.88
CA GLU A 1006 1.07 -0.27 20.25
C GLU A 1006 1.55 -1.11 19.07
N TYR A 1007 0.99 -0.94 17.87
CA TYR A 1007 1.34 -1.74 16.69
C TYR A 1007 1.40 -0.91 15.41
N VAL A 1008 2.38 -1.21 14.56
CA VAL A 1008 2.60 -0.54 13.27
C VAL A 1008 2.69 -1.56 12.14
N ILE A 1009 2.06 -1.26 10.99
CA ILE A 1009 2.33 -1.87 9.68
C ILE A 1009 2.98 -0.81 8.80
N LEU A 1010 4.05 -1.17 8.08
CA LEU A 1010 4.77 -0.28 7.16
C LEU A 1010 5.33 -1.10 6.00
N GLY A 1011 5.23 -0.61 4.76
CA GLY A 1011 5.74 -1.34 3.59
C GLY A 1011 5.64 -0.58 2.28
N SER A 1012 5.53 -1.32 1.18
CA SER A 1012 5.32 -0.78 -0.18
C SER A 1012 3.86 -0.78 -0.63
N ALA A 1013 2.97 -1.47 0.11
CA ALA A 1013 1.61 -1.78 -0.32
C ALA A 1013 0.59 -0.65 -0.09
N ASN A 1014 -0.04 -0.21 -1.18
CA ASN A 1014 -1.10 0.79 -1.13
C ASN A 1014 -2.47 0.19 -0.71
N ILE A 1015 -3.39 0.99 -0.18
CA ILE A 1015 -4.78 0.56 0.09
C ILE A 1015 -5.57 0.69 -1.21
N ASN A 1016 -5.29 -0.24 -2.13
CA ASN A 1016 -6.00 -0.46 -3.38
C ASN A 1016 -5.98 -1.97 -3.73
N GLN A 1017 -6.68 -2.39 -4.77
CA GLN A 1017 -6.71 -3.79 -5.21
C GLN A 1017 -5.37 -4.20 -5.87
N ARG A 1018 -4.70 -3.28 -6.58
CA ARG A 1018 -3.35 -3.46 -7.17
C ARG A 1018 -2.33 -4.01 -6.16
N SER A 1019 -2.27 -3.46 -4.95
CA SER A 1019 -1.32 -3.87 -3.92
C SER A 1019 -1.86 -4.97 -3.00
N MET A 1020 -3.17 -5.11 -2.83
CA MET A 1020 -3.78 -6.06 -1.88
C MET A 1020 -4.15 -7.43 -2.47
N GLU A 1021 -4.22 -7.60 -3.79
CA GLU A 1021 -4.67 -8.85 -4.43
C GLU A 1021 -3.59 -9.95 -4.54
N GLY A 1022 -2.30 -9.61 -4.43
CA GLY A 1022 -1.17 -10.55 -4.58
C GLY A 1022 -0.90 -11.08 -5.99
N THR A 1023 -1.91 -11.14 -6.88
CA THR A 1023 -1.74 -11.46 -8.32
C THR A 1023 -1.44 -10.26 -9.21
N ARG A 1024 -1.54 -9.03 -8.70
CA ARG A 1024 -1.30 -7.79 -9.44
C ARG A 1024 0.17 -7.36 -9.28
N ASP A 1025 0.44 -6.31 -8.52
CA ASP A 1025 1.81 -5.86 -8.23
C ASP A 1025 2.40 -6.71 -7.10
N THR A 1026 3.74 -6.82 -7.04
CA THR A 1026 4.38 -7.52 -5.90
C THR A 1026 4.79 -6.53 -4.82
N GLU A 1027 4.32 -6.78 -3.59
CA GLU A 1027 4.52 -5.90 -2.43
C GLU A 1027 5.18 -6.63 -1.26
N ILE A 1028 5.72 -5.85 -0.31
CA ILE A 1028 6.25 -6.31 0.97
C ILE A 1028 5.88 -5.30 2.07
N ALA A 1029 5.64 -5.79 3.27
CA ALA A 1029 5.49 -4.97 4.48
C ALA A 1029 6.06 -5.70 5.68
N MET A 1030 6.37 -4.95 6.74
CA MET A 1030 6.51 -5.48 8.08
C MET A 1030 5.29 -5.09 8.92
N GLY A 1031 4.95 -5.91 9.91
CA GLY A 1031 4.14 -5.50 11.05
C GLY A 1031 4.92 -5.75 12.35
N ALA A 1032 4.89 -4.79 13.27
CA ALA A 1032 5.75 -4.83 14.45
C ALA A 1032 5.11 -4.17 15.69
N TYR A 1033 5.52 -4.65 16.87
CA TYR A 1033 5.22 -4.06 18.18
C TYR A 1033 6.40 -4.26 19.15
N GLN A 1034 6.45 -3.45 20.20
CA GLN A 1034 7.29 -3.70 21.37
C GLN A 1034 6.46 -4.47 22.43
N PRO A 1035 6.79 -5.72 22.80
CA PRO A 1035 5.99 -6.51 23.74
C PRO A 1035 5.93 -5.93 25.16
N GLN A 1036 6.82 -4.98 25.47
CA GLN A 1036 6.85 -4.25 26.74
C GLN A 1036 6.00 -2.96 26.72
N HIS A 1037 5.62 -2.44 25.54
CA HIS A 1037 4.81 -1.22 25.37
C HIS A 1037 3.49 -1.56 24.65
N THR A 1038 2.65 -2.38 25.28
CA THR A 1038 1.28 -2.69 24.82
C THR A 1038 0.24 -2.37 25.90
N TRP A 1039 -0.99 -2.08 25.50
CA TRP A 1039 -2.13 -1.89 26.41
C TRP A 1039 -2.34 -3.12 27.30
N ALA A 1040 -2.17 -4.32 26.74
CA ALA A 1040 -2.31 -5.58 27.45
C ALA A 1040 -1.31 -5.76 28.60
N ARG A 1041 -0.11 -5.16 28.51
CA ARG A 1041 0.91 -5.20 29.58
C ARG A 1041 0.81 -3.99 30.53
N LYS A 1042 0.58 -2.78 29.99
CA LYS A 1042 0.64 -1.52 30.77
C LYS A 1042 -0.69 -1.11 31.42
N GLN A 1043 -1.82 -1.56 30.89
CA GLN A 1043 -3.18 -1.16 31.33
C GLN A 1043 -3.43 0.36 31.19
N SER A 1044 -2.63 1.03 30.36
CA SER A 1044 -2.62 2.46 30.09
C SER A 1044 -2.01 2.72 28.69
N ASN A 1045 -2.05 3.98 28.23
CA ASN A 1045 -1.46 4.40 26.95
C ASN A 1045 0.03 3.96 26.86
N PRO A 1046 0.42 3.18 25.85
CA PRO A 1046 1.81 2.78 25.67
C PRO A 1046 2.62 3.92 25.06
N LEU A 1047 3.62 4.45 25.78
CA LEU A 1047 4.47 5.56 25.33
C LEU A 1047 5.79 5.04 24.73
N GLY A 1048 5.72 3.98 23.92
CA GLY A 1048 6.86 3.39 23.23
C GLY A 1048 7.29 4.12 21.96
N GLN A 1049 8.23 3.55 21.22
CA GLN A 1049 8.77 4.11 19.98
C GLN A 1049 7.67 4.36 18.92
N ILE A 1050 6.60 3.55 18.92
CA ILE A 1050 5.44 3.72 18.03
C ILE A 1050 4.65 4.99 18.39
N HIS A 1051 4.43 5.27 19.68
CA HIS A 1051 3.86 6.53 20.16
C HIS A 1051 4.75 7.72 19.81
N GLY A 1052 6.07 7.60 20.04
CA GLY A 1052 7.05 8.62 19.68
C GLY A 1052 7.00 8.99 18.20
N TYR A 1053 7.00 7.98 17.33
CA TYR A 1053 6.86 8.12 15.87
C TYR A 1053 5.52 8.75 15.47
N ARG A 1054 4.40 8.30 16.05
CA ARG A 1054 3.07 8.83 15.76
C ARG A 1054 2.92 10.29 16.20
N MET A 1055 3.45 10.65 17.37
CA MET A 1055 3.52 12.04 17.85
C MET A 1055 4.46 12.91 16.99
N SER A 1056 5.57 12.35 16.51
CA SER A 1056 6.51 13.02 15.60
C SER A 1056 5.87 13.36 14.25
N LEU A 1057 5.21 12.39 13.61
CA LEU A 1057 4.42 12.61 12.39
C LEU A 1057 3.33 13.67 12.62
N TRP A 1058 2.67 13.66 13.78
CA TRP A 1058 1.67 14.67 14.11
C TRP A 1058 2.29 16.06 14.38
N ALA A 1059 3.53 16.14 14.85
CA ALA A 1059 4.24 17.39 15.03
C ALA A 1059 4.64 18.03 13.69
N GLU A 1060 5.13 17.21 12.75
CA GLU A 1060 5.35 17.59 11.34
C GLU A 1060 4.04 18.05 10.69
N HIS A 1061 2.98 17.25 10.79
CA HIS A 1061 1.72 17.53 10.10
C HIS A 1061 0.96 18.70 10.69
N THR A 1062 0.96 18.91 12.02
CA THR A 1062 0.22 20.02 12.64
C THR A 1062 1.06 21.26 12.95
N GLY A 1063 2.38 21.15 12.90
CA GLY A 1063 3.33 22.21 13.29
C GLY A 1063 3.53 22.37 14.81
N VAL A 1064 2.85 21.58 15.63
CA VAL A 1064 2.84 21.68 17.10
C VAL A 1064 2.64 20.32 17.77
N ILE A 1065 2.78 20.26 19.10
CA ILE A 1065 2.27 19.16 19.93
C ILE A 1065 1.32 19.75 20.97
N GLU A 1066 0.18 19.09 21.20
CA GLU A 1066 -0.81 19.46 22.21
C GLU A 1066 -1.19 18.24 23.05
N ASP A 1067 -1.50 18.42 24.34
CA ASP A 1067 -1.76 17.33 25.29
C ASP A 1067 -2.88 16.38 24.83
N CYS A 1068 -3.89 16.90 24.13
CA CYS A 1068 -4.98 16.07 23.59
C CYS A 1068 -4.50 15.01 22.57
N PHE A 1069 -3.35 15.24 21.92
CA PHE A 1069 -2.74 14.27 20.98
C PHE A 1069 -2.23 13.01 21.68
N THR A 1070 -2.14 12.99 23.01
CA THR A 1070 -1.87 11.77 23.79
C THR A 1070 -3.07 10.81 23.82
N LYS A 1071 -4.26 11.25 23.40
CA LYS A 1071 -5.52 10.46 23.41
C LYS A 1071 -6.28 10.59 22.08
N PRO A 1072 -5.80 9.97 20.99
CA PRO A 1072 -6.40 10.15 19.65
C PRO A 1072 -7.86 9.67 19.51
N GLU A 1073 -8.34 8.80 20.39
CA GLU A 1073 -9.74 8.34 20.42
C GLU A 1073 -10.72 9.38 20.99
N SER A 1074 -10.18 10.37 21.71
CA SER A 1074 -10.95 11.39 22.42
C SER A 1074 -11.65 12.36 21.47
N LEU A 1075 -12.87 12.77 21.83
CA LEU A 1075 -13.67 13.70 21.03
C LEU A 1075 -12.98 15.07 20.90
N GLU A 1076 -12.21 15.46 21.91
CA GLU A 1076 -11.39 16.68 21.93
C GLU A 1076 -10.29 16.61 20.86
N CYS A 1077 -9.47 15.56 20.87
CA CYS A 1077 -8.41 15.36 19.88
C CYS A 1077 -8.95 15.28 18.45
N VAL A 1078 -10.03 14.51 18.22
CA VAL A 1078 -10.68 14.39 16.90
C VAL A 1078 -11.11 15.77 16.39
N ARG A 1079 -11.76 16.58 17.23
CA ARG A 1079 -12.22 17.92 16.87
C ARG A 1079 -11.08 18.92 16.71
N ARG A 1080 -10.01 18.82 17.50
CA ARG A 1080 -8.83 19.69 17.43
C ARG A 1080 -8.06 19.50 16.12
N ILE A 1081 -7.70 18.25 15.81
CA ILE A 1081 -7.01 17.87 14.56
C ILE A 1081 -7.86 18.24 13.34
N LYS A 1082 -9.19 17.99 13.38
CA LYS A 1082 -10.11 18.43 12.34
C LYS A 1082 -10.12 19.95 12.15
N ALA A 1083 -10.20 20.72 13.25
CA ALA A 1083 -10.21 22.18 13.20
C ALA A 1083 -8.88 22.75 12.65
N MET A 1084 -7.74 22.14 12.98
CA MET A 1084 -6.44 22.49 12.39
C MET A 1084 -6.45 22.26 10.88
N GLY A 1085 -6.86 21.07 10.41
CA GLY A 1085 -7.03 20.79 8.99
C GLY A 1085 -7.98 21.76 8.26
N GLU A 1086 -9.04 22.24 8.93
CA GLU A 1086 -9.98 23.22 8.40
C GLU A 1086 -9.45 24.67 8.37
N MET A 1087 -8.53 25.03 9.27
CA MET A 1087 -7.83 26.33 9.22
C MET A 1087 -6.73 26.29 8.16
N ASN A 1088 -5.90 25.25 8.15
CA ASN A 1088 -4.81 25.09 7.20
C ASN A 1088 -5.33 24.98 5.76
N TRP A 1089 -6.45 24.29 5.51
CA TRP A 1089 -7.09 24.31 4.18
C TRP A 1089 -7.52 25.72 3.74
N LYS A 1090 -8.08 26.55 4.64
CA LYS A 1090 -8.44 27.94 4.32
C LYS A 1090 -7.20 28.79 4.01
N GLN A 1091 -6.12 28.62 4.77
CA GLN A 1091 -4.85 29.31 4.52
C GLN A 1091 -4.21 28.87 3.20
N PHE A 1092 -4.23 27.57 2.91
CA PHE A 1092 -3.76 26.99 1.65
C PHE A 1092 -4.59 27.51 0.46
N ALA A 1093 -5.92 27.51 0.56
CA ALA A 1093 -6.84 27.90 -0.51
C ALA A 1093 -6.91 29.42 -0.76
N SER A 1094 -6.61 30.26 0.23
CA SER A 1094 -6.69 31.73 0.14
C SER A 1094 -5.96 32.33 -1.06
N GLU A 1095 -6.46 33.44 -1.61
CA GLU A 1095 -5.72 34.24 -2.59
C GLU A 1095 -4.50 34.93 -1.98
N GLU A 1096 -4.57 35.30 -0.70
CA GLU A 1096 -3.46 35.94 0.02
C GLU A 1096 -2.35 34.95 0.35
N ILE A 1097 -1.11 35.31 -0.01
CA ILE A 1097 0.08 34.49 0.24
C ILE A 1097 0.51 34.66 1.70
N SER A 1098 0.63 33.55 2.41
CA SER A 1098 1.14 33.48 3.78
C SER A 1098 1.97 32.22 3.97
N GLU A 1099 2.91 32.26 4.92
CA GLU A 1099 3.72 31.11 5.29
C GLU A 1099 2.87 30.08 6.06
N MET A 1100 2.92 28.81 5.67
CA MET A 1100 2.32 27.71 6.43
C MET A 1100 3.36 27.04 7.33
N THR A 1101 2.95 26.72 8.56
CA THR A 1101 3.79 26.02 9.55
C THR A 1101 3.23 24.66 9.97
N GLY A 1102 2.03 24.31 9.51
CA GLY A 1102 1.40 23.00 9.68
C GLY A 1102 0.87 22.53 8.33
N HIS A 1103 1.26 21.31 7.94
CA HIS A 1103 1.05 20.76 6.61
C HIS A 1103 -0.29 20.02 6.44
N LEU A 1104 -0.94 19.62 7.53
CA LEU A 1104 -2.20 18.88 7.55
C LEU A 1104 -3.35 19.75 7.05
N LEU A 1105 -3.92 19.37 5.92
CA LEU A 1105 -5.12 19.96 5.34
C LEU A 1105 -6.28 18.99 5.51
N LYS A 1106 -7.48 19.49 5.82
CA LYS A 1106 -8.70 18.70 5.61
C LYS A 1106 -8.77 18.32 4.13
N TYR A 1107 -8.93 17.02 3.83
CA TYR A 1107 -9.12 16.59 2.44
C TYR A 1107 -10.35 17.32 1.87
N PRO A 1108 -10.31 17.92 0.66
CA PRO A 1108 -11.19 19.03 0.26
C PRO A 1108 -12.64 18.66 -0.09
N VAL A 1109 -13.26 17.79 0.72
CA VAL A 1109 -14.66 17.41 0.67
C VAL A 1109 -15.42 17.90 1.91
N GLU A 1110 -16.67 18.30 1.67
CA GLU A 1110 -17.68 18.39 2.72
C GLU A 1110 -18.29 16.99 2.97
N VAL A 1111 -18.60 16.72 4.23
CA VAL A 1111 -19.37 15.54 4.65
C VAL A 1111 -20.53 16.02 5.50
N ASP A 1112 -21.75 15.92 4.98
CA ASP A 1112 -22.93 16.34 5.73
C ASP A 1112 -23.24 15.37 6.90
N ARG A 1113 -24.13 15.78 7.82
CA ARG A 1113 -24.49 14.96 9.00
C ARG A 1113 -25.02 13.56 8.64
N LYS A 1114 -25.47 13.35 7.40
CA LYS A 1114 -26.01 12.08 6.88
C LYS A 1114 -24.96 11.24 6.14
N GLY A 1115 -23.70 11.65 6.17
CA GLY A 1115 -22.59 10.96 5.52
C GLY A 1115 -22.51 11.16 4.01
N LYS A 1116 -23.12 12.23 3.45
CA LYS A 1116 -22.98 12.55 2.02
C LYS A 1116 -21.67 13.28 1.77
N VAL A 1117 -20.81 12.71 0.92
CA VAL A 1117 -19.52 13.29 0.52
C VAL A 1117 -19.70 14.13 -0.74
N ARG A 1118 -19.29 15.40 -0.69
CA ARG A 1118 -19.37 16.41 -1.77
C ARG A 1118 -18.04 17.19 -1.83
N PRO A 1119 -17.64 17.84 -2.94
CA PRO A 1119 -16.58 18.85 -2.86
C PRO A 1119 -16.97 19.96 -1.87
N ILE A 1120 -15.98 20.65 -1.29
CA ILE A 1120 -16.25 21.89 -0.54
C ILE A 1120 -16.85 22.94 -1.51
N PRO A 1121 -17.93 23.65 -1.17
CA PRO A 1121 -18.53 24.66 -2.05
C PRO A 1121 -17.55 25.76 -2.45
N GLY A 1122 -17.42 26.05 -3.74
CA GLY A 1122 -16.40 26.96 -4.28
C GLY A 1122 -14.99 26.34 -4.32
N SER A 1123 -14.90 25.02 -4.21
CA SER A 1123 -13.69 24.21 -4.34
C SER A 1123 -14.06 22.87 -4.97
N GLU A 1124 -14.67 22.92 -6.16
CA GLU A 1124 -15.05 21.76 -6.96
C GLU A 1124 -13.84 21.13 -7.66
N THR A 1125 -12.79 21.91 -7.90
CA THR A 1125 -11.52 21.50 -8.51
C THR A 1125 -10.32 21.90 -7.64
N PHE A 1126 -9.17 21.23 -7.82
CA PHE A 1126 -7.97 21.53 -7.03
C PHE A 1126 -7.40 22.93 -7.34
N PRO A 1127 -6.94 23.69 -6.34
CA PRO A 1127 -6.38 25.02 -6.54
C PRO A 1127 -5.19 25.01 -7.51
N ASP A 1128 -5.14 26.01 -8.40
CA ASP A 1128 -4.11 26.26 -9.44
C ASP A 1128 -3.99 25.20 -10.54
N VAL A 1129 -4.17 23.92 -10.24
CA VAL A 1129 -3.93 22.78 -11.16
C VAL A 1129 -5.20 22.22 -11.80
N GLY A 1130 -6.38 22.50 -11.24
CA GLY A 1130 -7.67 22.05 -11.75
C GLY A 1130 -7.92 20.54 -11.54
N GLY A 1131 -8.89 19.99 -12.27
CA GLY A 1131 -9.35 18.61 -12.11
C GLY A 1131 -10.32 18.46 -10.92
N ASN A 1132 -11.38 17.68 -11.08
CA ASN A 1132 -12.44 17.58 -10.07
C ASN A 1132 -11.96 16.81 -8.83
N ILE A 1133 -12.24 17.35 -7.63
CA ILE A 1133 -11.81 16.79 -6.33
C ILE A 1133 -12.47 15.44 -6.03
N ILE A 1134 -13.71 15.24 -6.47
CA ILE A 1134 -14.43 13.95 -6.38
C ILE A 1134 -14.19 13.04 -7.59
N GLY A 1135 -13.23 13.40 -8.46
CA GLY A 1135 -12.92 12.71 -9.70
C GLY A 1135 -14.03 12.78 -10.76
N SER A 1136 -13.86 12.00 -11.83
CA SER A 1136 -14.86 11.85 -12.88
C SER A 1136 -14.70 10.51 -13.63
N PHE A 1137 -15.82 9.98 -14.13
CA PHE A 1137 -15.86 8.68 -14.83
C PHE A 1137 -15.45 8.83 -16.31
N LEU A 1138 -14.17 9.12 -16.54
CA LEU A 1138 -13.58 9.14 -17.88
C LEU A 1138 -13.26 7.70 -18.33
N ALA A 1139 -13.43 7.39 -19.61
CA ALA A 1139 -13.46 6.00 -20.12
C ALA A 1139 -12.06 5.40 -20.29
N ILE A 1140 -11.64 4.58 -19.31
CA ILE A 1140 -10.33 3.89 -19.25
C ILE A 1140 -10.57 2.43 -18.81
N GLN A 1141 -9.66 1.51 -19.17
CA GLN A 1141 -9.65 0.14 -18.62
C GLN A 1141 -9.52 0.15 -17.09
N GLU A 1142 -10.50 -0.44 -16.41
CA GLU A 1142 -10.67 -0.29 -14.97
C GLU A 1142 -9.49 -0.86 -14.17
N ASN A 1143 -8.92 -2.00 -14.60
CA ASN A 1143 -7.75 -2.66 -14.01
C ASN A 1143 -6.47 -1.80 -13.97
N LEU A 1144 -6.40 -0.67 -14.69
CA LEU A 1144 -5.31 0.31 -14.55
C LEU A 1144 -5.41 1.09 -13.23
N THR A 1145 -6.64 1.27 -12.74
CA THR A 1145 -7.05 2.30 -11.75
C THR A 1145 -7.55 1.75 -10.40
N ILE A 1146 -7.51 0.42 -10.21
CA ILE A 1146 -7.94 -0.27 -8.98
C ILE A 1146 -6.88 -1.25 -8.43
#